data_AF-A0A4R8K847-F1
#
_entry.id   AF-A0A4R8K847-F1
#
_cell.length_a   1.000
_cell.length_b   1.000
_cell.length_c   1.000
_cell.angle_alpha   90.00
_cell.angle_beta   90.00
_cell.angle_gamma   90.00
#
_symmetry.space_group_name_H-M   'P 1'
#
loop_
_entity.id
_entity.type
_entity.pdbx_description
1 polymer ?
#
loop_
_entity_poly.entity_id
_entity_poly.type
_entity_poly.pdbx_seq_one_letter_code
_entity_poly.pdbx_strand_id
1 'polypeptide(L)'
;MTDLSTPQRAGSHKLPAGRRLRFVTAAALFDGHDASINIMRRILQASGIEVIHLGHNRSVDEVAAAALQEDADGVAVSSYQGGHNEYFGYLVDLLRARGGERIKVFGGGGGVIVPEEIAELERYGVEKIYSPQDGQRLGLQGMIDDMIARCAEGARAAVAAGRNPVGEWVNELSKRGLPRFDSRGDAGGDEDVNAARNLFSQPSQVGNAANADHMADTADPTSLTFRRLARIISEFEAGGVDASAREKLSAQAKVKATAIPVLGITGTGGAGKSSLTDELIRRFRLDYGDALTIAVLAIDPSRRKSGGALLGDRIRMNAIGDWGGGARVYMRSMATREASSEVSDSLPDVLMICKAAGFDLIVVETSGIGQGNAAIVPFVDESLYVMTPEFGAASQLEKIDMLDFAGFVAINKFDRKGAPDALRDVAKQVQRNRGDFAKAPEAMPVFGTIASRFNDDGVTALYVHVAEALRKHGLRAGGGRLAAPEGLRFSSGRNAIVPPARVRYLADIAQTVHAYRERADAQARVARERWQLAEARRMLAEAARAAGAAAQSRARVSADRSADPSADPSTSPSSNPNANPNANPNANPNANPNANPNANPNANPNANPNANPNANPNANSNANSNANPRADSTEQSIASVADAGAPSPLQQLDALIAQRTASLGERERTLLNSWPQTVAAYSGAEHIVRIRDREIRTALTVTTLSGSEVRKVSLPKFVDHGEILRWLMLDNLPGYFPFTAGVFPFRRENEDPTRMFAGEGDPQRTNRRFKLLSEGMPAKRLSTAFDSVTLYGEEPDERPDIYGKVGNSGVSVATLDDMKTLYDGFDLCAPETSVSMTINGPAPTILAMFFNVAIDQQVARMTQQQGRALTDQELAATRRAALENVRGTVQADILKEDQGQNTCIFSTEFSLKVMGDIQAYFVDHGVRNFYSVSISGYHIAEAGANPISQLAYTLANGFTYVEAYLARGMSIDDFAPNLSFFFSNGMDPEYTVLGRVARRIWAVAMRERYGANERSQKLKYHVQTSGRSLHAQEIDFNDIRTTLQALIAIYDNCNSLHTNAFDEAITTPTEDSVRRAVAIQLIINREWGLAKNQNPSQGSFVIEELTDLVEEAVLAEFDRLTERGGVLGAMETGYQRGRIQDESMLYEHRKHDGSYPIVGVNTFLSAHPHEAPPPIALARSTDDEKQSQLQRLRAFQAQHRDASPAALERLKRAVIDDENVFAVLMDVVRVCSLGQITHALFEVGGQYRRNM
;
A
#
# COMPACT_ATOMS: atom_id res chain seq x y z
N MET A 1 -23.45 -20.47 1.81
CA MET A 1 -23.63 -19.92 3.18
C MET A 1 -23.38 -21.02 4.20
N THR A 2 -22.15 -21.12 4.69
CA THR A 2 -21.87 -21.70 6.01
C THR A 2 -21.79 -20.54 6.99
N ASP A 3 -22.67 -20.55 7.98
CA ASP A 3 -22.82 -19.51 8.98
C ASP A 3 -21.63 -19.53 9.96
N LEU A 4 -20.67 -18.60 9.80
CA LEU A 4 -19.58 -18.35 10.75
C LEU A 4 -20.08 -17.84 12.12
N SER A 5 -21.39 -17.57 12.27
CA SER A 5 -21.97 -17.24 13.58
C SER A 5 -21.99 -18.43 14.53
N THR A 6 -21.90 -19.67 14.01
CA THR A 6 -21.82 -20.90 14.78
C THR A 6 -20.35 -21.31 14.94
N PRO A 7 -19.69 -21.08 16.10
CA PRO A 7 -18.39 -21.67 16.34
C PRO A 7 -18.58 -23.19 16.35
N GLN A 8 -18.02 -23.90 15.37
CA GLN A 8 -17.59 -25.26 15.65
C GLN A 8 -16.53 -25.12 16.73
N ARG A 9 -16.97 -25.24 17.99
CA ARG A 9 -16.09 -25.19 19.16
C ARG A 9 -14.95 -26.16 18.88
N ALA A 10 -13.75 -25.82 19.34
CA ALA A 10 -12.62 -26.74 19.56
C ALA A 10 -12.98 -27.83 20.60
N GLY A 11 -14.13 -28.50 20.42
CA GLY A 11 -14.78 -29.43 21.33
C GLY A 11 -14.38 -30.88 21.09
N SER A 12 -13.49 -31.18 20.15
CA SER A 12 -12.99 -32.54 19.91
C SER A 12 -11.61 -32.83 20.54
N HIS A 13 -10.84 -31.80 20.93
CA HIS A 13 -9.50 -31.98 21.48
C HIS A 13 -9.47 -31.57 22.95
N LYS A 14 -9.86 -32.48 23.86
CA LYS A 14 -9.73 -32.28 25.32
C LYS A 14 -8.25 -32.01 25.67
N LEU A 15 -7.93 -30.76 25.99
CA LEU A 15 -6.66 -30.38 26.62
C LEU A 15 -6.70 -30.71 28.13
N PRO A 16 -5.54 -30.86 28.79
CA PRO A 16 -5.48 -30.93 30.26
C PRO A 16 -6.21 -29.73 30.89
N ALA A 17 -6.87 -29.94 32.03
CA ALA A 17 -7.67 -28.90 32.68
C ALA A 17 -6.84 -27.63 32.95
N GLY A 18 -7.33 -26.47 32.50
CA GLY A 18 -6.69 -25.16 32.70
C GLY A 18 -5.68 -24.74 31.60
N ARG A 19 -5.17 -25.66 30.78
CA ARG A 19 -4.20 -25.33 29.71
C ARG A 19 -4.90 -24.77 28.47
N ARG A 20 -4.34 -23.70 27.90
CA ARG A 20 -4.74 -23.12 26.60
C ARG A 20 -3.58 -23.22 25.61
N LEU A 21 -3.91 -23.46 24.34
CA LEU A 21 -2.89 -23.48 23.29
C LEU A 21 -2.47 -22.06 22.94
N ARG A 22 -1.17 -21.87 22.75
CA ARG A 22 -0.54 -20.60 22.38
C ARG A 22 0.21 -20.74 21.06
N PHE A 23 0.00 -19.80 20.15
CA PHE A 23 0.67 -19.76 18.85
C PHE A 23 1.46 -18.47 18.65
N VAL A 24 2.69 -18.57 18.16
CA VAL A 24 3.42 -17.43 17.60
C VAL A 24 3.20 -17.42 16.09
N THR A 25 2.82 -16.26 15.55
CA THR A 25 2.57 -16.09 14.11
C THR A 25 3.40 -14.95 13.54
N ALA A 26 4.07 -15.18 12.40
CA ALA A 26 4.92 -14.18 11.75
C ALA A 26 5.03 -14.40 10.24
N ALA A 27 5.41 -13.38 9.47
CA ALA A 27 6.05 -13.58 8.17
C ALA A 27 7.57 -13.62 8.34
N ALA A 28 8.24 -14.41 7.49
CA ALA A 28 9.68 -14.63 7.53
C ALA A 28 10.52 -13.36 7.35
N LEU A 29 11.84 -13.46 7.54
CA LEU A 29 12.76 -12.34 7.41
C LEU A 29 12.68 -11.75 6.01
N PHE A 30 12.69 -10.42 5.92
CA PHE A 30 12.55 -9.65 4.69
C PHE A 30 11.31 -9.98 3.87
N ASP A 31 10.28 -10.55 4.51
CA ASP A 31 9.01 -10.86 3.87
C ASP A 31 7.92 -9.90 4.36
N GLY A 32 7.38 -9.12 3.42
CA GLY A 32 6.25 -8.20 3.65
C GLY A 32 4.88 -8.86 3.43
N HIS A 33 4.82 -10.09 2.92
CA HIS A 33 3.57 -10.78 2.59
C HIS A 33 2.87 -11.31 3.84
N ASP A 34 2.15 -10.42 4.53
CA ASP A 34 1.44 -10.73 5.76
C ASP A 34 -0.04 -11.05 5.57
N ALA A 35 -0.57 -10.90 4.34
CA ALA A 35 -1.97 -11.14 4.04
C ALA A 35 -2.40 -12.55 4.46
N SER A 36 -1.66 -13.58 4.04
CA SER A 36 -1.98 -14.98 4.36
C SER A 36 -1.92 -15.27 5.87
N ILE A 37 -0.85 -14.87 6.56
CA ILE A 37 -0.71 -15.11 8.00
C ILE A 37 -1.75 -14.34 8.82
N ASN A 38 -2.18 -13.16 8.36
CA ASN A 38 -3.28 -12.39 8.96
C ASN A 38 -4.63 -13.14 8.87
N ILE A 39 -4.90 -13.83 7.77
CA ILE A 39 -6.08 -14.70 7.63
C ILE A 39 -5.97 -15.87 8.62
N MET A 40 -4.84 -16.59 8.61
CA MET A 40 -4.63 -17.77 9.46
C MET A 40 -4.76 -17.44 10.95
N ARG A 41 -4.16 -16.33 11.40
CA ARG A 41 -4.22 -15.93 12.81
C ARG A 41 -5.63 -15.57 13.28
N ARG A 42 -6.46 -14.98 12.40
CA ARG A 42 -7.86 -14.62 12.73
C ARG A 42 -8.69 -15.88 12.93
N ILE A 43 -8.47 -16.90 12.11
CA ILE A 43 -9.13 -18.20 12.25
C ILE A 43 -8.64 -18.92 13.51
N LEU A 44 -7.33 -18.94 13.80
CA LEU A 44 -6.79 -19.46 15.07
C LEU A 44 -7.45 -18.80 16.30
N GLN A 45 -7.52 -17.47 16.32
CA GLN A 45 -8.16 -16.72 17.41
C GLN A 45 -9.66 -17.05 17.54
N ALA A 46 -10.36 -17.21 16.41
CA ALA A 46 -11.77 -17.60 16.37
C ALA A 46 -11.98 -19.03 16.88
N SER A 47 -11.01 -19.93 16.68
CA SER A 47 -10.99 -21.30 17.20
C SER A 47 -10.61 -21.41 18.69
N GLY A 48 -10.38 -20.29 19.38
CA GLY A 48 -10.14 -20.27 20.83
C GLY A 48 -8.67 -20.26 21.26
N ILE A 49 -7.76 -19.99 20.32
CA ILE A 49 -6.31 -19.98 20.56
C ILE A 49 -5.83 -18.60 21.06
N GLU A 50 -4.83 -18.57 21.94
CA GLU A 50 -4.09 -17.36 22.29
C GLU A 50 -2.98 -17.14 21.25
N VAL A 51 -3.11 -16.09 20.44
CA VAL A 51 -2.20 -15.81 19.32
C VAL A 51 -1.30 -14.63 19.65
N ILE A 52 0.00 -14.89 19.74
CA ILE A 52 1.05 -13.87 19.79
C ILE A 52 1.44 -13.55 18.35
N HIS A 53 1.03 -12.39 17.86
CA HIS A 53 1.32 -12.00 16.49
C HIS A 53 2.53 -11.07 16.43
N LEU A 54 3.54 -11.44 15.65
CA LEU A 54 4.76 -10.64 15.49
C LEU A 54 4.73 -9.74 14.24
N GLY A 55 3.70 -9.87 13.40
CA GLY A 55 3.63 -9.16 12.12
C GLY A 55 4.56 -9.78 11.07
N HIS A 56 5.20 -8.93 10.28
CA HIS A 56 6.02 -9.31 9.13
C HIS A 56 7.51 -9.01 9.36
N ASN A 57 8.37 -9.42 8.41
CA ASN A 57 9.82 -9.20 8.47
C ASN A 57 10.43 -9.61 9.82
N ARG A 58 10.39 -10.90 10.16
CA ARG A 58 10.97 -11.41 11.40
C ARG A 58 12.09 -12.39 11.14
N SER A 59 13.25 -12.14 11.75
CA SER A 59 14.37 -13.07 11.77
C SER A 59 14.01 -14.35 12.51
N VAL A 60 14.76 -15.41 12.24
CA VAL A 60 14.60 -16.68 12.95
C VAL A 60 14.84 -16.48 14.46
N ASP A 61 15.82 -15.65 14.82
CA ASP A 61 16.14 -15.35 16.22
C ASP A 61 14.96 -14.67 16.93
N GLU A 62 14.33 -13.67 16.31
CA GLU A 62 13.14 -13.00 16.88
C GLU A 62 11.97 -13.97 17.07
N VAL A 63 11.67 -14.81 16.08
CA VAL A 63 10.57 -15.79 16.15
C VAL A 63 10.85 -16.84 17.23
N ALA A 64 12.07 -17.37 17.26
CA ALA A 64 12.48 -18.37 18.25
C ALA A 64 12.46 -17.77 19.67
N ALA A 65 13.05 -16.59 19.87
CA ALA A 65 13.07 -15.91 21.16
C ALA A 65 11.65 -15.64 21.67
N ALA A 66 10.75 -15.16 20.80
CA ALA A 66 9.35 -14.98 21.13
C ALA A 66 8.69 -16.31 21.51
N ALA A 67 8.79 -17.36 20.69
CA ALA A 67 8.19 -18.66 20.97
C ALA A 67 8.68 -19.28 22.29
N LEU A 68 9.95 -19.09 22.62
CA LEU A 68 10.56 -19.60 23.85
C LEU A 68 10.12 -18.82 25.09
N GLN A 69 10.08 -17.49 25.02
CA GLN A 69 9.65 -16.60 26.12
C GLN A 69 8.14 -16.69 26.39
N GLU A 70 7.35 -16.91 25.33
CA GLU A 70 5.88 -17.05 25.39
C GLU A 70 5.43 -18.48 25.69
N ASP A 71 6.37 -19.44 25.70
CA ASP A 71 6.14 -20.88 25.85
C ASP A 71 5.03 -21.40 24.92
N ALA A 72 5.17 -21.08 23.64
CA ALA A 72 4.18 -21.43 22.62
C ALA A 72 4.13 -22.95 22.35
N ASP A 73 2.96 -23.45 21.95
CA ASP A 73 2.79 -24.83 21.49
C ASP A 73 3.11 -24.95 20.00
N GLY A 74 2.84 -23.89 19.23
CA GLY A 74 3.05 -23.84 17.80
C GLY A 74 3.61 -22.51 17.31
N VAL A 75 4.38 -22.57 16.23
CA VAL A 75 4.88 -21.42 15.46
C VAL A 75 4.35 -21.57 14.04
N ALA A 76 3.68 -20.55 13.51
CA ALA A 76 3.22 -20.53 12.13
C ALA A 76 3.87 -19.38 11.36
N VAL A 77 4.59 -19.70 10.28
CA VAL A 77 5.33 -18.72 9.49
C VAL A 77 4.88 -18.72 8.02
N SER A 78 4.60 -17.55 7.47
CA SER A 78 4.50 -17.37 6.02
C SER A 78 5.86 -17.01 5.40
N SER A 79 6.21 -17.61 4.26
CA SER A 79 7.44 -17.30 3.52
C SER A 79 7.21 -17.31 2.00
N TYR A 80 7.20 -16.13 1.38
CA TYR A 80 6.94 -15.90 -0.05
C TYR A 80 8.16 -15.37 -0.83
N GLN A 81 9.25 -15.01 -0.14
CA GLN A 81 10.45 -14.42 -0.77
C GLN A 81 11.54 -15.44 -1.14
N GLY A 82 11.27 -16.74 -1.00
CA GLY A 82 12.31 -17.77 -1.08
C GLY A 82 13.23 -17.80 0.16
N GLY A 83 14.24 -18.68 0.12
CA GLY A 83 15.12 -18.97 1.26
C GLY A 83 14.42 -19.68 2.42
N HIS A 84 13.26 -20.30 2.14
CA HIS A 84 12.44 -20.97 3.15
C HIS A 84 13.12 -22.23 3.69
N ASN A 85 13.91 -22.93 2.90
CA ASN A 85 14.62 -24.13 3.36
C ASN A 85 15.59 -23.79 4.49
N GLU A 86 16.43 -22.78 4.25
CA GLU A 86 17.39 -22.26 5.22
C GLU A 86 16.68 -21.63 6.43
N TYR A 87 15.62 -20.84 6.20
CA TYR A 87 14.86 -20.20 7.27
C TYR A 87 14.20 -21.23 8.21
N PHE A 88 13.45 -22.19 7.68
CA PHE A 88 12.76 -23.19 8.49
C PHE A 88 13.74 -24.17 9.13
N GLY A 89 14.77 -24.62 8.41
CA GLY A 89 15.83 -25.45 8.97
C GLY A 89 16.50 -24.77 10.16
N TYR A 90 16.91 -23.50 9.99
CA TYR A 90 17.52 -22.73 11.07
C TYR A 90 16.57 -22.49 12.25
N LEU A 91 15.27 -22.26 12.00
CA LEU A 91 14.27 -22.13 13.07
C LEU A 91 14.13 -23.42 13.88
N VAL A 92 14.08 -24.58 13.22
CA VAL A 92 14.03 -25.88 13.90
C VAL A 92 15.27 -26.09 14.75
N ASP A 93 16.46 -25.81 14.21
CA ASP A 93 17.72 -25.98 14.94
C ASP A 93 17.83 -25.03 16.13
N LEU A 94 17.48 -23.76 15.95
CA LEU A 94 17.56 -22.75 17.02
C LEU A 94 16.56 -23.05 18.15
N LEU A 95 15.36 -23.52 17.81
CA LEU A 95 14.39 -23.99 18.80
C LEU A 95 14.94 -25.21 19.56
N ARG A 96 15.50 -26.21 18.87
CA ARG A 96 16.11 -27.39 19.52
C ARG A 96 17.26 -26.98 20.45
N ALA A 97 18.15 -26.12 19.98
CA ALA A 97 19.32 -25.65 20.74
C ALA A 97 18.94 -24.89 22.02
N ARG A 98 17.81 -24.18 22.03
CA ARG A 98 17.36 -23.34 23.15
C ARG A 98 16.21 -23.94 23.98
N GLY A 99 15.99 -25.26 23.90
CA GLY A 99 14.98 -25.97 24.72
C GLY A 99 13.54 -25.77 24.26
N GLY A 100 13.33 -25.63 22.96
CA GLY A 100 12.06 -25.47 22.26
C GLY A 100 11.68 -26.69 21.41
N GLU A 101 12.27 -27.86 21.63
CA GLU A 101 12.09 -29.07 20.81
C GLU A 101 10.65 -29.60 20.74
N ARG A 102 9.78 -29.16 21.67
CA ARG A 102 8.35 -29.49 21.70
C ARG A 102 7.49 -28.56 20.84
N ILE A 103 8.00 -27.40 20.48
CA ILE A 103 7.26 -26.36 19.75
C ILE A 103 7.13 -26.83 18.30
N LYS A 104 5.89 -26.94 17.82
CA LYS A 104 5.59 -27.41 16.46
C LYS A 104 5.71 -26.27 15.47
N VAL A 105 6.50 -26.46 14.41
CA VAL A 105 6.70 -25.44 13.37
C VAL A 105 5.80 -25.75 12.17
N PHE A 106 4.99 -24.78 11.78
CA PHE A 106 4.09 -24.82 10.64
C PHE A 106 4.47 -23.73 9.63
N GLY A 107 4.20 -23.96 8.35
CA GLY A 107 4.48 -22.94 7.34
C GLY A 107 3.61 -22.98 6.09
N GLY A 108 3.73 -21.95 5.28
CA GLY A 108 3.12 -21.84 3.97
C GLY A 108 3.75 -20.72 3.14
N GLY A 109 3.82 -20.91 1.83
CA GLY A 109 4.42 -19.94 0.89
C GLY A 109 3.71 -19.89 -0.46
N GLY A 110 2.46 -20.36 -0.53
CA GLY A 110 1.77 -20.52 -1.82
C GLY A 110 2.51 -21.49 -2.74
N GLY A 111 2.73 -21.10 -3.99
CA GLY A 111 3.47 -21.91 -4.98
C GLY A 111 4.99 -21.80 -4.88
N VAL A 112 5.54 -20.97 -3.97
CA VAL A 112 6.98 -20.73 -3.83
C VAL A 112 7.71 -21.93 -3.22
N ILE A 113 7.04 -22.70 -2.36
CA ILE A 113 7.58 -23.91 -1.71
C ILE A 113 7.07 -25.12 -2.49
N VAL A 114 7.97 -25.75 -3.26
CA VAL A 114 7.58 -26.87 -4.14
C VAL A 114 7.42 -28.19 -3.35
N PRO A 115 6.67 -29.19 -3.87
CA PRO A 115 6.38 -30.43 -3.14
C PRO A 115 7.61 -31.17 -2.60
N GLU A 116 8.73 -31.15 -3.35
CA GLU A 116 9.99 -31.79 -2.94
C GLU A 116 10.58 -31.12 -1.70
N GLU A 117 10.52 -29.78 -1.64
CA GLU A 117 11.00 -28.98 -0.51
C GLU A 117 10.09 -29.13 0.72
N ILE A 118 8.77 -29.24 0.51
CA ILE A 118 7.83 -29.57 1.57
C ILE A 118 8.23 -30.89 2.23
N ALA A 119 8.47 -31.94 1.42
CA ALA A 119 8.87 -33.24 1.92
C ALA A 119 10.26 -33.25 2.58
N GLU A 120 11.18 -32.38 2.15
CA GLU A 120 12.48 -32.19 2.80
C GLU A 120 12.36 -31.50 4.16
N LEU A 121 11.65 -30.38 4.24
CA LEU A 121 11.42 -29.63 5.47
C LEU A 121 10.65 -30.45 6.53
N GLU A 122 9.63 -31.20 6.10
CA GLU A 122 8.87 -32.08 7.01
C GLU A 122 9.74 -33.23 7.55
N ARG A 123 10.66 -33.78 6.72
CA ARG A 123 11.66 -34.77 7.19
C ARG A 123 12.69 -34.15 8.13
N TYR A 124 13.06 -32.88 7.93
CA TYR A 124 14.05 -32.18 8.76
C TYR A 124 13.54 -31.92 10.19
N GLY A 125 12.26 -31.60 10.31
CA GLY A 125 11.61 -31.39 11.61
C GLY A 125 10.49 -30.36 11.64
N VAL A 126 10.15 -29.75 10.50
CA VAL A 126 8.92 -28.95 10.38
C VAL A 126 7.72 -29.89 10.52
N GLU A 127 6.69 -29.50 11.27
CA GLU A 127 5.53 -30.36 11.52
C GLU A 127 4.64 -30.49 10.28
N LYS A 128 4.39 -29.36 9.60
CA LYS A 128 3.62 -29.33 8.35
C LYS A 128 3.87 -28.05 7.55
N ILE A 129 4.09 -28.18 6.24
CA ILE A 129 3.94 -27.07 5.29
C ILE A 129 2.65 -27.27 4.49
N TYR A 130 1.78 -26.26 4.45
CA TYR A 130 0.50 -26.31 3.71
C TYR A 130 0.67 -25.77 2.29
N SER A 131 0.35 -26.60 1.30
CA SER A 131 0.36 -26.25 -0.13
C SER A 131 -0.96 -25.58 -0.57
N PRO A 132 -1.01 -24.90 -1.73
CA PRO A 132 -2.26 -24.42 -2.32
C PRO A 132 -3.30 -25.55 -2.52
N GLN A 133 -2.85 -26.77 -2.81
CA GLN A 133 -3.69 -27.95 -2.96
C GLN A 133 -4.29 -28.38 -1.62
N ASP A 134 -3.55 -28.29 -0.52
CA ASP A 134 -4.11 -28.50 0.83
C ASP A 134 -5.18 -27.47 1.17
N GLY A 135 -4.97 -26.20 0.79
CA GLY A 135 -5.97 -25.15 0.97
C GLY A 135 -7.29 -25.41 0.23
N GLN A 136 -7.24 -26.01 -0.96
CA GLN A 136 -8.44 -26.45 -1.70
C GLN A 136 -9.09 -27.68 -1.06
N ARG A 137 -8.29 -28.67 -0.65
CA ARG A 137 -8.77 -29.96 -0.13
C ARG A 137 -9.36 -29.85 1.28
N LEU A 138 -8.71 -29.08 2.16
CA LEU A 138 -9.09 -28.94 3.57
C LEU A 138 -9.95 -27.69 3.81
N GLY A 139 -9.85 -26.69 2.94
CA GLY A 139 -10.34 -25.34 3.23
C GLY A 139 -9.50 -24.62 4.29
N LEU A 140 -9.71 -23.30 4.42
CA LEU A 140 -8.97 -22.47 5.40
C LEU A 140 -9.18 -22.94 6.85
N GLN A 141 -10.42 -23.24 7.25
CA GLN A 141 -10.73 -23.74 8.59
C GLN A 141 -10.10 -25.12 8.83
N GLY A 142 -10.17 -26.03 7.85
CA GLY A 142 -9.64 -27.39 8.01
C GLY A 142 -8.12 -27.43 8.18
N MET A 143 -7.38 -26.52 7.56
CA MET A 143 -5.93 -26.37 7.84
C MET A 143 -5.68 -25.96 9.29
N ILE A 144 -6.45 -25.01 9.82
CA ILE A 144 -6.31 -24.57 11.21
C ILE A 144 -6.70 -25.67 12.19
N ASP A 145 -7.75 -26.43 11.90
CA ASP A 145 -8.18 -27.56 12.73
C ASP A 145 -7.09 -28.65 12.81
N ASP A 146 -6.39 -28.93 11.70
CA ASP A 146 -5.23 -29.83 11.66
C ASP A 146 -4.05 -29.29 12.50
N MET A 147 -3.72 -28.00 12.39
CA MET A 147 -2.68 -27.36 13.22
C MET A 147 -2.99 -27.50 14.72
N ILE A 148 -4.24 -27.24 15.11
CA ILE A 148 -4.70 -27.35 16.49
C ILE A 148 -4.64 -28.80 16.98
N ALA A 149 -5.09 -29.75 16.16
CA ALA A 149 -5.09 -31.17 16.52
C ALA A 149 -3.68 -31.68 16.85
N ARG A 150 -2.69 -31.35 16.00
CA ARG A 150 -1.28 -31.74 16.17
C ARG A 150 -0.66 -31.15 17.42
N CYS A 151 -0.90 -29.86 17.70
CA CYS A 151 -0.41 -29.22 18.92
C CYS A 151 -1.08 -29.81 20.17
N ALA A 152 -2.39 -30.08 20.12
CA ALA A 152 -3.12 -30.70 21.22
C ALA A 152 -2.67 -32.14 21.49
N GLU A 153 -2.28 -32.89 20.45
CA GLU A 153 -1.68 -34.22 20.60
C GLU A 153 -0.29 -34.13 21.24
N GLY A 154 0.57 -33.21 20.78
CA GLY A 154 1.87 -32.96 21.38
C GLY A 154 1.79 -32.59 22.87
N ALA A 155 0.84 -31.72 23.23
CA ALA A 155 0.58 -31.35 24.62
C ALA A 155 0.12 -32.56 25.47
N ARG A 156 -0.76 -33.42 24.93
CA ARG A 156 -1.23 -34.63 25.62
C ARG A 156 -0.12 -35.67 25.79
N ALA A 157 0.70 -35.90 24.77
CA ALA A 157 1.82 -36.83 24.82
C ALA A 157 2.86 -36.42 25.86
N ALA A 158 3.14 -35.12 25.99
CA ALA A 158 4.04 -34.58 27.02
C ALA A 158 3.57 -34.90 28.44
N VAL A 159 2.27 -34.77 28.71
CA VAL A 159 1.67 -35.11 30.03
C VAL A 159 1.68 -36.63 30.26
N ALA A 160 1.31 -37.41 29.25
CA ALA A 160 1.20 -38.88 29.36
C ALA A 160 2.55 -39.58 29.56
N ALA A 161 3.64 -39.02 29.02
CA ALA A 161 4.98 -39.59 29.15
C ALA A 161 5.57 -39.49 30.58
N GLY A 162 4.80 -38.99 31.57
CA GLY A 162 5.29 -38.77 32.94
C GLY A 162 6.41 -37.74 33.05
N ARG A 163 6.83 -37.17 31.92
CA ARG A 163 7.73 -36.03 31.82
C ARG A 163 6.93 -34.81 32.26
N ASN A 164 6.77 -34.65 33.58
CA ASN A 164 6.51 -33.37 34.19
C ASN A 164 7.86 -32.76 34.62
N PRO A 165 8.77 -32.41 33.68
CA PRO A 165 10.02 -31.76 34.04
C PRO A 165 9.72 -30.45 34.74
N VAL A 166 8.54 -29.84 34.57
CA VAL A 166 8.19 -28.61 35.27
C VAL A 166 7.81 -28.86 36.73
N GLY A 167 7.12 -29.96 37.07
CA GLY A 167 6.91 -30.37 38.46
C GLY A 167 8.21 -30.84 39.13
N GLU A 168 9.08 -31.54 38.40
CA GLU A 168 10.42 -31.89 38.87
C GLU A 168 11.32 -30.65 39.02
N TRP A 169 11.25 -29.69 38.09
CA TRP A 169 11.98 -28.43 38.12
C TRP A 169 11.42 -27.49 39.18
N VAL A 170 10.12 -27.39 39.36
CA VAL A 170 9.51 -26.61 40.45
C VAL A 170 9.94 -27.20 41.79
N ASN A 171 10.01 -28.53 41.90
CA ASN A 171 10.60 -29.19 43.05
C ASN A 171 12.12 -28.95 43.17
N GLU A 172 12.87 -28.94 42.06
CA GLU A 172 14.31 -28.69 42.02
C GLU A 172 14.63 -27.22 42.37
N LEU A 173 13.90 -26.26 41.82
CA LEU A 173 13.96 -24.83 42.10
C LEU A 173 13.49 -24.53 43.52
N SER A 174 12.50 -25.27 44.05
CA SER A 174 12.17 -25.19 45.48
C SER A 174 13.33 -25.66 46.38
N LYS A 175 14.32 -26.40 45.84
CA LYS A 175 15.54 -26.81 46.56
C LYS A 175 16.76 -25.94 46.25
N ARG A 176 16.96 -25.55 44.98
CA ARG A 176 18.14 -24.81 44.45
C ARG A 176 17.91 -23.29 44.35
N GLY A 177 16.66 -22.81 44.45
CA GLY A 177 16.24 -21.42 44.25
C GLY A 177 15.76 -21.13 42.82
N LEU A 178 15.06 -20.01 42.62
CA LEU A 178 14.63 -19.53 41.29
C LEU A 178 15.83 -19.12 40.41
N PRO A 179 15.71 -19.18 39.06
CA PRO A 179 16.78 -18.76 38.15
C PRO A 179 17.15 -17.28 38.36
N ARG A 180 18.43 -16.91 38.46
CA ARG A 180 18.88 -15.54 38.79
C ARG A 180 19.84 -14.96 37.77
N PHE A 181 19.78 -13.65 37.57
CA PHE A 181 20.62 -12.92 36.62
C PHE A 181 21.97 -12.43 37.17
N ASP A 182 22.28 -12.62 38.47
CA ASP A 182 23.54 -12.11 39.06
C ASP A 182 24.22 -13.06 40.07
N SER A 183 25.46 -13.44 39.76
CA SER A 183 26.65 -12.92 40.46
C SER A 183 27.93 -13.31 39.71
N ARG A 184 28.66 -12.33 39.13
CA ARG A 184 30.12 -12.47 38.95
C ARG A 184 30.73 -12.68 40.34
N GLY A 185 31.20 -13.89 40.64
CA GLY A 185 31.99 -14.11 41.85
C GLY A 185 32.05 -15.51 42.47
N ASP A 186 31.34 -16.53 41.99
CA ASP A 186 31.56 -17.91 42.49
C ASP A 186 31.68 -18.91 41.33
N ALA A 187 32.81 -19.60 41.32
CA ALA A 187 33.23 -20.59 40.33
C ALA A 187 32.41 -21.89 40.44
N GLY A 188 31.14 -21.85 40.03
CA GLY A 188 30.21 -22.98 40.12
C GLY A 188 29.31 -23.23 38.90
N GLY A 189 29.66 -22.67 37.72
CA GLY A 189 28.82 -22.73 36.51
C GLY A 189 29.21 -23.81 35.48
N ASP A 190 30.08 -24.75 35.82
CA ASP A 190 30.72 -25.64 34.83
C ASP A 190 29.88 -26.87 34.41
N GLU A 191 28.79 -27.25 35.07
CA GLU A 191 28.07 -28.49 34.72
C GLU A 191 27.04 -28.32 33.60
N ASP A 192 26.23 -27.25 33.60
CA ASP A 192 25.17 -27.04 32.59
C ASP A 192 25.75 -26.61 31.22
N VAL A 193 26.84 -25.83 31.21
CA VAL A 193 27.53 -25.38 29.99
C VAL A 193 28.32 -26.54 29.34
N ASN A 194 28.89 -27.45 30.13
CA ASN A 194 29.59 -28.62 29.61
C ASN A 194 28.63 -29.73 29.14
N ALA A 195 27.43 -29.84 29.71
CA ALA A 195 26.38 -30.72 29.20
C ALA A 195 25.89 -30.29 27.81
N ALA A 196 25.73 -28.98 27.58
CA ALA A 196 25.46 -28.43 26.25
C ALA A 196 26.62 -28.73 25.29
N ARG A 197 27.87 -28.42 25.66
CA ARG A 197 29.06 -28.69 24.83
C ARG A 197 29.24 -30.16 24.42
N ASN A 198 28.93 -31.11 25.31
CA ASN A 198 29.07 -32.56 25.03
C ASN A 198 27.94 -33.13 24.16
N LEU A 199 26.82 -32.43 23.98
CA LEU A 199 25.77 -32.80 23.03
C LEU A 199 26.15 -32.49 21.58
N PHE A 200 27.15 -31.62 21.34
CA PHE A 200 27.54 -31.14 20.01
C PHE A 200 28.69 -31.93 19.36
N SER A 201 29.15 -33.04 19.94
CA SER A 201 30.28 -33.83 19.42
C SER A 201 29.88 -35.01 18.50
N GLN A 202 28.64 -35.09 18.02
CA GLN A 202 28.28 -36.06 16.97
C GLN A 202 27.90 -35.34 15.66
N PRO A 203 28.71 -35.46 14.60
CA PRO A 203 28.40 -34.85 13.31
C PRO A 203 27.26 -35.64 12.63
N SER A 204 26.09 -35.01 12.46
CA SER A 204 25.13 -35.43 11.46
C SER A 204 25.70 -35.10 10.07
N GLN A 205 25.77 -36.09 9.18
CA GLN A 205 26.52 -36.11 7.92
C GLN A 205 26.09 -35.11 6.81
N VAL A 206 25.37 -34.02 7.12
CA VAL A 206 24.97 -33.01 6.11
C VAL A 206 25.05 -31.56 6.63
N GLY A 207 25.73 -31.30 7.76
CA GLY A 207 25.90 -29.94 8.30
C GLY A 207 27.24 -29.31 7.90
N ASN A 208 27.21 -28.15 7.25
CA ASN A 208 28.40 -27.35 6.96
C ASN A 208 29.03 -26.86 8.29
N ALA A 209 30.37 -26.92 8.43
CA ALA A 209 31.07 -26.61 9.68
C ALA A 209 30.80 -25.19 10.22
N ALA A 210 30.42 -24.25 9.34
CA ALA A 210 30.05 -22.88 9.70
C ALA A 210 28.77 -22.77 10.57
N ASN A 211 27.83 -23.72 10.49
CA ASN A 211 26.64 -23.72 11.34
C ASN A 211 26.97 -24.00 12.81
N ALA A 212 28.03 -24.77 13.08
CA ALA A 212 28.39 -25.15 14.44
C ALA A 212 28.98 -23.99 15.26
N ASP A 213 29.76 -23.10 14.63
CA ASP A 213 30.38 -21.95 15.30
C ASP A 213 29.34 -20.87 15.65
N HIS A 214 28.36 -20.58 14.77
CA HIS A 214 27.24 -19.70 15.10
C HIS A 214 26.29 -20.30 16.16
N MET A 215 26.09 -21.62 16.18
CA MET A 215 25.30 -22.32 17.19
C MET A 215 25.96 -22.30 18.58
N ALA A 216 27.29 -22.33 18.65
CA ALA A 216 28.05 -22.29 19.90
C ALA A 216 28.04 -20.90 20.57
N ASP A 217 27.96 -19.82 19.79
CA ASP A 217 27.91 -18.43 20.29
C ASP A 217 26.47 -18.00 20.70
N THR A 218 25.43 -18.74 20.28
CA THR A 218 24.01 -18.35 20.44
C THR A 218 23.29 -18.95 21.65
N ALA A 219 23.99 -19.73 22.48
CA ALA A 219 23.49 -20.25 23.76
C ALA A 219 23.85 -19.30 24.92
N ASP A 220 23.39 -18.05 24.86
CA ASP A 220 23.53 -17.10 25.98
C ASP A 220 22.81 -17.67 27.23
N PRO A 221 23.50 -17.81 28.38
CA PRO A 221 22.91 -18.26 29.64
C PRO A 221 21.62 -17.51 30.03
N THR A 222 21.51 -16.24 29.64
CA THR A 222 20.33 -15.40 29.90
C THR A 222 19.10 -15.91 29.15
N SER A 223 19.26 -16.33 27.90
CA SER A 223 18.16 -16.89 27.08
C SER A 223 17.64 -18.21 27.63
N LEU A 224 18.53 -19.08 28.14
CA LEU A 224 18.13 -20.31 28.83
C LEU A 224 17.38 -20.00 30.13
N THR A 225 17.83 -18.98 30.86
CA THR A 225 17.15 -18.49 32.08
C THR A 225 15.75 -17.98 31.76
N PHE A 226 15.57 -17.21 30.70
CA PHE A 226 14.26 -16.78 30.20
C PHE A 226 13.37 -17.96 29.79
N ARG A 227 13.93 -19.00 29.15
CA ARG A 227 13.17 -20.21 28.80
C ARG A 227 12.66 -20.94 30.05
N ARG A 228 13.51 -21.07 31.07
CA ARG A 228 13.12 -21.68 32.36
C ARG A 228 12.00 -20.87 33.02
N LEU A 229 12.15 -19.54 33.07
CA LEU A 229 11.15 -18.62 33.60
C LEU A 229 9.80 -18.74 32.88
N ALA A 230 9.80 -18.76 31.55
CA ALA A 230 8.58 -18.86 30.73
C ALA A 230 7.75 -20.11 31.03
N ARG A 231 8.41 -21.27 31.18
CA ARG A 231 7.73 -22.55 31.52
C ARG A 231 7.12 -22.53 32.92
N ILE A 232 7.82 -21.93 33.90
CA ILE A 232 7.29 -21.78 35.27
C ILE A 232 6.01 -20.92 35.23
N ILE A 233 6.05 -19.79 34.52
CA ILE A 233 4.87 -18.92 34.38
C ILE A 233 3.69 -19.67 33.77
N SER A 234 3.91 -20.47 32.72
CA SER A 234 2.86 -21.27 32.09
C SER A 234 2.18 -22.27 33.04
N GLU A 235 2.92 -22.93 33.93
CA GLU A 235 2.33 -23.84 34.91
C GLU A 235 1.52 -23.12 35.99
N PHE A 236 2.00 -21.95 36.43
CA PHE A 236 1.24 -21.10 37.35
C PHE A 236 -0.05 -20.60 36.71
N GLU A 237 0.01 -20.14 35.46
CA GLU A 237 -1.15 -19.73 34.66
C GLU A 237 -2.16 -20.87 34.42
N ALA A 238 -1.70 -22.11 34.28
CA ALA A 238 -2.55 -23.27 34.06
C ALA A 238 -3.15 -23.84 35.36
N GLY A 239 -2.70 -23.37 36.54
CA GLY A 239 -3.07 -23.94 37.83
C GLY A 239 -2.45 -25.32 38.10
N GLY A 240 -1.40 -25.69 37.36
CA GLY A 240 -0.72 -26.99 37.44
C GLY A 240 0.25 -27.15 38.61
N VAL A 241 0.47 -26.08 39.39
CA VAL A 241 1.38 -26.08 40.54
C VAL A 241 0.64 -26.47 41.81
N ASP A 242 1.13 -27.50 42.51
CA ASP A 242 0.56 -27.89 43.80
C ASP A 242 0.72 -26.80 44.87
N ALA A 243 -0.21 -26.77 45.84
CA ALA A 243 -0.26 -25.72 46.85
C ALA A 243 1.03 -25.62 47.69
N SER A 244 1.72 -26.73 47.94
CA SER A 244 2.94 -26.77 48.74
C SER A 244 4.14 -26.17 47.97
N ALA A 245 4.25 -26.48 46.68
CA ALA A 245 5.27 -25.91 45.80
C ALA A 245 5.07 -24.40 45.61
N ARG A 246 3.80 -23.96 45.46
CA ARG A 246 3.45 -22.54 45.39
C ARG A 246 3.82 -21.80 46.67
N GLU A 247 3.54 -22.38 47.83
CA GLU A 247 3.90 -21.80 49.13
C GLU A 247 5.42 -21.73 49.33
N LYS A 248 6.18 -22.78 48.96
CA LYS A 248 7.66 -22.78 49.04
C LYS A 248 8.31 -21.75 48.13
N LEU A 249 7.86 -21.64 46.88
CA LEU A 249 8.35 -20.62 45.94
C LEU A 249 7.98 -19.21 46.43
N SER A 250 6.78 -19.02 46.99
CA SER A 250 6.39 -17.76 47.63
C SER A 250 7.25 -17.41 48.83
N ALA A 251 7.56 -18.39 49.69
CA ALA A 251 8.45 -18.21 50.84
C ALA A 251 9.87 -17.84 50.39
N GLN A 252 10.41 -18.49 49.36
CA GLN A 252 11.74 -18.15 48.81
C GLN A 252 11.79 -16.77 48.15
N ALA A 253 10.73 -16.40 47.42
CA ALA A 253 10.60 -15.06 46.85
C ALA A 253 10.55 -13.98 47.95
N LYS A 254 9.88 -14.27 49.09
CA LYS A 254 9.81 -13.37 50.25
C LYS A 254 11.14 -13.25 51.02
N VAL A 255 11.92 -14.32 51.13
CA VAL A 255 13.19 -14.35 51.90
C VAL A 255 14.34 -13.58 51.21
N LYS A 256 14.26 -13.36 49.89
CA LYS A 256 15.32 -12.68 49.11
C LYS A 256 14.81 -11.51 48.26
N ALA A 257 13.69 -10.90 48.61
CA ALA A 257 13.16 -9.74 47.89
C ALA A 257 14.06 -8.51 48.09
N THR A 258 14.96 -8.27 47.15
CA THR A 258 15.43 -6.91 46.87
C THR A 258 14.22 -6.07 46.44
N ALA A 259 14.19 -4.79 46.82
CA ALA A 259 13.18 -3.86 46.32
C ALA A 259 13.41 -3.66 44.82
N ILE A 260 12.80 -4.51 43.99
CA ILE A 260 12.80 -4.38 42.53
C ILE A 260 11.58 -3.55 42.17
N PRO A 261 11.77 -2.38 41.52
CA PRO A 261 10.69 -1.48 41.18
C PRO A 261 9.79 -2.07 40.09
N VAL A 262 8.49 -1.86 40.23
CA VAL A 262 7.46 -2.24 39.27
C VAL A 262 6.77 -0.99 38.74
N LEU A 263 6.87 -0.75 37.43
CA LEU A 263 6.16 0.31 36.72
C LEU A 263 4.88 -0.26 36.10
N GLY A 264 3.72 0.25 36.51
CA GLY A 264 2.43 -0.06 35.90
C GLY A 264 2.05 0.96 34.84
N ILE A 265 1.86 0.52 33.60
CA ILE A 265 1.39 1.34 32.48
C ILE A 265 -0.04 0.93 32.16
N THR A 266 -0.97 1.86 32.34
CA THR A 266 -2.40 1.64 32.06
C THR A 266 -2.97 2.83 31.27
N GLY A 267 -4.16 2.71 30.73
CA GLY A 267 -4.71 3.72 29.84
C GLY A 267 -5.83 3.24 28.96
N THR A 268 -6.45 4.18 28.24
CA THR A 268 -7.54 3.86 27.32
C THR A 268 -7.05 3.00 26.14
N GLY A 269 -7.96 2.20 25.58
CA GLY A 269 -7.68 1.40 24.39
C GLY A 269 -7.23 2.29 23.22
N GLY A 270 -6.14 1.93 22.54
CA GLY A 270 -5.62 2.70 21.39
C GLY A 270 -4.86 3.98 21.73
N ALA A 271 -4.65 4.32 23.02
CA ALA A 271 -3.87 5.49 23.42
C ALA A 271 -2.37 5.41 23.09
N GLY A 272 -1.87 4.21 22.73
CA GLY A 272 -0.47 3.97 22.39
C GLY A 272 0.39 3.52 23.57
N LYS A 273 -0.20 2.79 24.53
CA LYS A 273 0.50 2.20 25.70
C LYS A 273 1.74 1.40 25.29
N SER A 274 1.59 0.32 24.52
CA SER A 274 2.73 -0.52 24.12
C SER A 274 3.76 0.19 23.24
N SER A 275 3.36 1.22 22.48
CA SER A 275 4.33 2.09 21.79
C SER A 275 5.13 2.96 22.75
N LEU A 276 4.48 3.53 23.77
CA LEU A 276 5.15 4.32 24.80
C LEU A 276 6.01 3.43 25.71
N THR A 277 5.56 2.23 26.05
CA THR A 277 6.31 1.19 26.77
C THR A 277 7.61 0.88 26.04
N ASP A 278 7.55 0.60 24.73
CA ASP A 278 8.72 0.35 23.88
C ASP A 278 9.71 1.54 23.89
N GLU A 279 9.19 2.76 23.73
CA GLU A 279 10.03 3.96 23.76
C GLU A 279 10.68 4.20 25.14
N LEU A 280 9.99 3.90 26.24
CA LEU A 280 10.55 3.98 27.59
C LEU A 280 11.63 2.91 27.80
N ILE A 281 11.41 1.67 27.36
CA ILE A 281 12.42 0.61 27.40
C ILE A 281 13.66 1.04 26.61
N ARG A 282 13.47 1.59 25.40
CA ARG A 282 14.57 2.15 24.60
C ARG A 282 15.35 3.21 25.40
N ARG A 283 14.68 4.15 26.08
CA ARG A 283 15.34 5.17 26.92
C ARG A 283 16.11 4.53 28.06
N PHE A 284 15.55 3.54 28.76
CA PHE A 284 16.28 2.79 29.81
C PHE A 284 17.55 2.13 29.27
N ARG A 285 17.46 1.44 28.13
CA ARG A 285 18.61 0.78 27.50
C ARG A 285 19.67 1.80 27.08
N LEU A 286 19.29 2.90 26.44
CA LEU A 286 20.22 3.95 26.03
C LEU A 286 20.88 4.65 27.22
N ASP A 287 20.10 5.05 28.22
CA ASP A 287 20.58 5.80 29.37
C ASP A 287 21.54 5.00 30.25
N TYR A 288 21.29 3.69 30.39
CA TYR A 288 22.09 2.78 31.20
C TYR A 288 23.17 2.03 30.40
N GLY A 289 23.29 2.27 29.09
CA GLY A 289 24.24 1.55 28.23
C GLY A 289 23.98 0.05 28.16
N ASP A 290 22.70 -0.31 28.10
CA ASP A 290 22.16 -1.67 28.02
C ASP A 290 22.50 -2.60 29.19
N ALA A 291 22.80 -2.02 30.36
CA ALA A 291 23.21 -2.77 31.55
C ALA A 291 22.04 -3.33 32.38
N LEU A 292 20.80 -2.87 32.14
CA LEU A 292 19.63 -3.29 32.91
C LEU A 292 18.99 -4.56 32.34
N THR A 293 18.56 -5.46 33.22
CA THR A 293 17.67 -6.57 32.90
C THR A 293 16.23 -6.16 33.18
N ILE A 294 15.36 -6.21 32.16
CA ILE A 294 13.99 -5.70 32.24
C ILE A 294 12.99 -6.83 31.94
N ALA A 295 11.96 -6.98 32.78
CA ALA A 295 10.83 -7.85 32.49
C ALA A 295 9.61 -7.02 32.05
N VAL A 296 8.96 -7.42 30.95
CA VAL A 296 7.76 -6.78 30.41
C VAL A 296 6.60 -7.78 30.45
N LEU A 297 5.56 -7.46 31.21
CA LEU A 297 4.35 -8.27 31.34
C LEU A 297 3.20 -7.50 30.67
N ALA A 298 2.86 -7.88 29.44
CA ALA A 298 1.84 -7.21 28.65
C ALA A 298 0.52 -7.98 28.67
N ILE A 299 -0.59 -7.32 28.95
CA ILE A 299 -1.90 -7.96 29.17
C ILE A 299 -2.89 -7.50 28.11
N ASP A 300 -3.43 -8.44 27.34
CA ASP A 300 -4.42 -8.18 26.29
C ASP A 300 -5.78 -8.86 26.60
N PRO A 301 -6.91 -8.29 26.12
CA PRO A 301 -8.24 -8.79 26.44
C PRO A 301 -8.55 -10.09 25.68
N SER A 302 -9.17 -11.06 26.39
CA SER A 302 -9.71 -12.28 25.77
C SER A 302 -11.06 -12.04 25.10
N ARG A 303 -11.32 -12.69 23.95
CA ARG A 303 -12.64 -12.62 23.29
C ARG A 303 -13.64 -13.55 23.97
N ARG A 304 -14.71 -12.97 24.52
CA ARG A 304 -15.81 -13.71 25.19
C ARG A 304 -16.45 -14.81 24.34
N LYS A 305 -16.59 -14.59 23.03
CA LYS A 305 -17.30 -15.53 22.12
C LYS A 305 -16.46 -16.77 21.77
N SER A 306 -15.19 -16.58 21.43
CA SER A 306 -14.30 -17.68 20.99
C SER A 306 -13.50 -18.29 22.13
N GLY A 307 -13.25 -17.54 23.21
CA GLY A 307 -12.32 -17.93 24.28
C GLY A 307 -10.85 -17.63 23.94
N GLY A 308 -10.52 -17.33 22.68
CA GLY A 308 -9.16 -16.98 22.23
C GLY A 308 -8.79 -15.52 22.48
N ALA A 309 -7.53 -15.18 22.28
CA ALA A 309 -7.01 -13.82 22.46
C ALA A 309 -6.03 -13.47 21.33
N LEU A 310 -6.02 -12.19 20.93
CA LEU A 310 -4.95 -11.64 20.09
C LEU A 310 -4.05 -10.87 21.03
N LEU A 311 -2.88 -11.42 21.30
CA LEU A 311 -1.84 -10.83 22.14
C LEU A 311 -0.97 -9.98 21.23
N GLY A 312 -1.42 -8.74 21.03
CA GLY A 312 -0.95 -7.80 20.03
C GLY A 312 0.06 -6.77 20.56
N ASP A 313 0.39 -6.75 21.84
CA ASP A 313 1.37 -5.78 22.36
C ASP A 313 2.80 -6.03 21.85
N ARG A 314 3.23 -7.29 21.75
CA ARG A 314 4.59 -7.66 21.32
C ARG A 314 4.93 -7.16 19.90
N ILE A 315 3.94 -7.00 19.00
CA ILE A 315 4.18 -6.49 17.64
C ILE A 315 4.74 -5.06 17.64
N ARG A 316 4.48 -4.28 18.70
CA ARG A 316 4.89 -2.87 18.83
C ARG A 316 6.29 -2.68 19.41
N MET A 317 6.86 -3.75 19.96
CA MET A 317 8.09 -3.73 20.75
C MET A 317 9.32 -3.94 19.86
N ASN A 318 10.01 -2.86 19.51
CA ASN A 318 11.26 -2.89 18.73
C ASN A 318 12.50 -2.92 19.64
N ALA A 319 12.40 -2.45 20.89
CA ALA A 319 13.51 -2.28 21.81
C ALA A 319 13.74 -3.49 22.74
N ILE A 320 13.08 -4.63 22.49
CA ILE A 320 13.17 -5.83 23.35
C ILE A 320 14.14 -6.90 22.83
N GLY A 321 14.62 -6.77 21.59
CA GLY A 321 15.59 -7.71 20.99
C GLY A 321 17.02 -7.54 21.52
N ASP A 322 17.93 -8.44 21.15
CA ASP A 322 19.36 -8.32 21.47
C ASP A 322 20.00 -7.14 20.72
N TRP A 323 20.83 -6.34 21.39
CA TRP A 323 21.62 -5.24 20.79
C TRP A 323 23.11 -5.62 20.65
N GLY A 324 23.43 -6.91 20.59
CA GLY A 324 24.79 -7.45 20.45
C GLY A 324 25.50 -7.74 21.77
N GLY A 325 24.78 -7.69 22.89
CA GLY A 325 25.31 -7.86 24.25
C GLY A 325 24.65 -8.99 25.05
N GLY A 326 23.86 -9.84 24.38
CA GLY A 326 23.01 -10.87 24.96
C GLY A 326 21.60 -10.36 25.26
N ALA A 327 20.69 -11.28 25.55
CA ALA A 327 19.28 -10.94 25.75
C ALA A 327 19.06 -10.17 27.08
N ARG A 328 18.63 -8.91 27.02
CA ARG A 328 18.42 -8.05 28.21
C ARG A 328 16.97 -7.89 28.64
N VAL A 329 16.03 -8.09 27.72
CA VAL A 329 14.61 -7.86 27.96
C VAL A 329 13.84 -9.16 27.83
N TYR A 330 13.13 -9.54 28.89
CA TYR A 330 12.17 -10.63 28.88
C TYR A 330 10.77 -10.07 28.66
N MET A 331 10.00 -10.65 27.74
CA MET A 331 8.59 -10.26 27.56
C MET A 331 7.67 -11.48 27.61
N ARG A 332 6.57 -11.37 28.36
CA ARG A 332 5.49 -12.36 28.42
C ARG A 332 4.16 -11.68 28.13
N SER A 333 3.43 -12.20 27.15
CA SER A 333 2.10 -11.71 26.78
C SER A 333 1.02 -12.55 27.46
N MET A 334 0.16 -11.93 28.24
CA MET A 334 -0.87 -12.58 29.05
C MET A 334 -2.26 -12.19 28.56
N ALA A 335 -3.20 -13.12 28.65
CA ALA A 335 -4.61 -12.84 28.36
C ALA A 335 -5.35 -12.55 29.68
N THR A 336 -6.34 -11.65 29.67
CA THR A 336 -7.15 -11.41 30.88
C THR A 336 -7.90 -12.66 31.36
N ARG A 337 -8.27 -13.57 30.44
CA ARG A 337 -9.02 -14.83 30.64
C ARG A 337 -10.41 -14.69 31.29
N GLU A 338 -10.70 -13.56 31.93
CA GLU A 338 -12.00 -13.12 32.39
C GLU A 338 -12.48 -11.86 31.65
N ALA A 339 -13.79 -11.64 31.62
CA ALA A 339 -14.42 -10.61 30.79
C ALA A 339 -14.45 -9.20 31.41
N SER A 340 -14.22 -9.07 32.73
CA SER A 340 -14.42 -7.82 33.48
C SER A 340 -13.16 -7.25 34.13
N SER A 341 -12.03 -7.96 34.08
CA SER A 341 -10.76 -7.52 34.65
C SER A 341 -9.80 -7.06 33.57
N GLU A 342 -9.14 -5.92 33.79
CA GLU A 342 -8.07 -5.40 32.95
C GLU A 342 -6.70 -6.05 33.21
N VAL A 343 -6.58 -6.81 34.30
CA VAL A 343 -5.39 -7.57 34.72
C VAL A 343 -5.68 -9.09 34.71
N SER A 344 -4.64 -9.90 34.55
CA SER A 344 -4.74 -11.37 34.65
C SER A 344 -4.75 -11.83 36.11
N ASP A 345 -5.55 -12.83 36.46
CA ASP A 345 -5.57 -13.43 37.80
C ASP A 345 -4.22 -13.99 38.24
N SER A 346 -3.37 -14.35 37.28
CA SER A 346 -2.02 -14.87 37.53
C SER A 346 -0.97 -13.76 37.70
N LEU A 347 -1.31 -12.49 37.47
CA LEU A 347 -0.36 -11.37 37.59
C LEU A 347 0.41 -11.34 38.93
N PRO A 348 -0.23 -11.56 40.10
CA PRO A 348 0.49 -11.56 41.38
C PRO A 348 1.58 -12.63 41.45
N ASP A 349 1.29 -13.83 40.92
CA ASP A 349 2.26 -14.93 40.90
C ASP A 349 3.41 -14.62 39.92
N VAL A 350 3.09 -14.11 38.73
CA VAL A 350 4.10 -13.78 37.71
C VAL A 350 5.03 -12.66 38.19
N LEU A 351 4.49 -11.63 38.85
CA LEU A 351 5.28 -10.57 39.47
C LEU A 351 6.23 -11.11 40.54
N MET A 352 5.71 -11.98 41.42
CA MET A 352 6.52 -12.63 42.44
C MET A 352 7.67 -13.44 41.82
N ILE A 353 7.41 -14.21 40.77
CA ILE A 353 8.42 -15.01 40.09
C ILE A 353 9.47 -14.10 39.43
N CYS A 354 9.05 -13.04 38.73
CA CYS A 354 9.97 -12.09 38.10
C CYS A 354 10.85 -11.37 39.15
N LYS A 355 10.27 -10.89 40.27
CA LYS A 355 11.05 -10.30 41.36
C LYS A 355 12.10 -11.28 41.90
N ALA A 356 11.71 -12.53 42.11
CA ALA A 356 12.64 -13.53 42.63
C ALA A 356 13.70 -13.97 41.61
N ALA A 357 13.46 -13.78 40.31
CA ALA A 357 14.44 -13.97 39.25
C ALA A 357 15.53 -12.87 39.21
N GLY A 358 15.31 -11.75 39.91
CA GLY A 358 16.31 -10.71 40.08
C GLY A 358 16.45 -9.75 38.89
N PHE A 359 15.35 -9.44 38.20
CA PHE A 359 15.34 -8.34 37.22
C PHE A 359 15.62 -7.00 37.90
N ASP A 360 16.21 -6.04 37.17
CA ASP A 360 16.44 -4.68 37.68
C ASP A 360 15.16 -3.81 37.64
N LEU A 361 14.24 -4.12 36.71
CA LEU A 361 12.98 -3.41 36.51
C LEU A 361 11.91 -4.37 35.98
N ILE A 362 10.69 -4.24 36.49
CA ILE A 362 9.51 -4.92 35.93
C ILE A 362 8.53 -3.87 35.42
N VAL A 363 8.07 -4.02 34.18
CA VAL A 363 7.05 -3.17 33.55
C VAL A 363 5.81 -4.01 33.30
N VAL A 364 4.66 -3.56 33.79
CA VAL A 364 3.37 -4.21 33.57
C VAL A 364 2.50 -3.30 32.72
N GLU A 365 2.07 -3.80 31.55
CA GLU A 365 1.11 -3.10 30.71
C GLU A 365 -0.27 -3.77 30.81
N THR A 366 -1.30 -2.99 31.12
CA THR A 366 -2.68 -3.51 31.19
C THR A 366 -3.34 -3.52 29.81
N SER A 367 -4.46 -4.24 29.72
CA SER A 367 -5.38 -4.04 28.59
C SER A 367 -5.99 -2.63 28.61
N GLY A 368 -6.68 -2.23 27.54
CA GLY A 368 -7.35 -0.92 27.48
C GLY A 368 -8.44 -0.79 28.55
N ILE A 369 -8.33 0.20 29.43
CA ILE A 369 -9.25 0.40 30.56
C ILE A 369 -10.38 1.40 30.28
N GLY A 370 -11.50 1.21 30.97
CA GLY A 370 -12.59 2.19 31.06
C GLY A 370 -12.27 3.34 32.02
N GLN A 371 -13.20 4.28 32.17
CA GLN A 371 -13.00 5.46 33.04
C GLN A 371 -12.93 5.09 34.54
N GLY A 372 -13.69 4.09 35.00
CA GLY A 372 -13.76 3.67 36.42
C GLY A 372 -12.88 2.47 36.79
N ASN A 373 -11.76 2.28 36.09
CA ASN A 373 -10.89 1.12 36.23
C ASN A 373 -9.49 1.57 36.70
N ALA A 374 -8.97 0.92 37.74
CA ALA A 374 -7.65 1.21 38.31
C ALA A 374 -7.00 -0.05 38.93
N ALA A 375 -7.34 -1.26 38.44
CA ALA A 375 -6.95 -2.51 39.09
C ALA A 375 -5.44 -2.79 39.13
N ILE A 376 -4.63 -2.04 38.36
CA ILE A 376 -3.17 -2.19 38.36
C ILE A 376 -2.50 -1.60 39.62
N VAL A 377 -3.13 -0.61 40.25
CA VAL A 377 -2.54 0.19 41.34
C VAL A 377 -1.99 -0.66 42.50
N PRO A 378 -2.67 -1.71 43.00
CA PRO A 378 -2.16 -2.52 44.11
C PRO A 378 -0.93 -3.37 43.78
N PHE A 379 -0.55 -3.48 42.50
CA PHE A 379 0.49 -4.40 42.04
C PHE A 379 1.81 -3.70 41.68
N VAL A 380 1.84 -2.36 41.67
CA VAL A 380 2.93 -1.57 41.11
C VAL A 380 3.41 -0.50 42.09
N ASP A 381 4.70 -0.14 41.99
CA ASP A 381 5.32 0.87 42.86
C ASP A 381 5.11 2.29 42.30
N GLU A 382 5.11 2.42 40.98
CA GLU A 382 4.76 3.65 40.26
C GLU A 382 3.75 3.34 39.15
N SER A 383 2.81 4.25 38.91
CA SER A 383 1.76 4.09 37.89
C SER A 383 1.80 5.23 36.87
N LEU A 384 1.66 4.86 35.59
CA LEU A 384 1.61 5.75 34.44
C LEU A 384 0.25 5.58 33.73
N TYR A 385 -0.56 6.63 33.74
CA TYR A 385 -1.81 6.67 32.98
C TYR A 385 -1.59 7.28 31.60
N VAL A 386 -1.90 6.53 30.55
CA VAL A 386 -1.75 6.94 29.15
C VAL A 386 -3.13 7.25 28.57
N MET A 387 -3.29 8.44 28.00
CA MET A 387 -4.52 8.89 27.36
C MET A 387 -4.23 9.65 26.07
N THR A 388 -5.26 9.95 25.27
CA THR A 388 -5.14 10.84 24.10
C THR A 388 -5.78 12.20 24.40
N PRO A 389 -5.57 13.22 23.55
CA PRO A 389 -6.25 14.51 23.69
C PRO A 389 -7.79 14.42 23.59
N GLU A 390 -8.33 13.35 23.00
CA GLU A 390 -9.77 13.16 22.78
C GLU A 390 -10.47 12.44 23.95
N PHE A 391 -10.63 13.11 25.10
CA PHE A 391 -11.37 12.57 26.25
C PHE A 391 -12.80 13.13 26.41
N GLY A 392 -13.26 13.95 25.45
CA GLY A 392 -14.56 14.62 25.50
C GLY A 392 -14.51 15.94 26.27
N ALA A 393 -15.56 16.24 27.05
CA ALA A 393 -15.61 17.46 27.86
C ALA A 393 -14.66 17.36 29.08
N ALA A 394 -14.12 18.49 29.54
CA ALA A 394 -13.25 18.55 30.73
C ALA A 394 -13.88 17.91 31.99
N SER A 395 -15.21 17.96 32.13
CA SER A 395 -15.94 17.31 33.24
C SER A 395 -15.88 15.78 33.21
N GLN A 396 -15.44 15.15 32.11
CA GLN A 396 -15.21 13.70 32.07
C GLN A 396 -13.94 13.31 32.83
N LEU A 397 -12.98 14.22 32.99
CA LEU A 397 -11.75 13.96 33.74
C LEU A 397 -12.03 13.68 35.23
N GLU A 398 -13.11 14.24 35.77
CA GLU A 398 -13.58 13.99 37.14
C GLU A 398 -14.10 12.55 37.34
N LYS A 399 -14.32 11.79 36.27
CA LYS A 399 -14.80 10.40 36.31
C LYS A 399 -13.72 9.37 36.03
N ILE A 400 -12.49 9.81 35.76
CA ILE A 400 -11.39 8.92 35.46
C ILE A 400 -10.69 8.59 36.77
N ASP A 401 -11.04 7.45 37.37
CA ASP A 401 -10.50 7.01 38.66
C ASP A 401 -8.97 6.96 38.65
N MET A 402 -8.38 6.56 37.51
CA MET A 402 -6.93 6.46 37.39
C MET A 402 -6.21 7.82 37.56
N LEU A 403 -6.87 8.97 37.35
CA LEU A 403 -6.26 10.28 37.61
C LEU A 403 -6.06 10.57 39.10
N ASP A 404 -6.77 9.87 40.00
CA ASP A 404 -6.56 9.96 41.45
C ASP A 404 -5.32 9.18 41.91
N PHE A 405 -4.98 8.10 41.21
CA PHE A 405 -3.92 7.16 41.62
C PHE A 405 -2.63 7.27 40.79
N ALA A 406 -2.68 7.89 39.61
CA ALA A 406 -1.55 7.96 38.69
C ALA A 406 -0.38 8.75 39.28
N GLY A 407 0.80 8.11 39.37
CA GLY A 407 2.06 8.80 39.67
C GLY A 407 2.43 9.78 38.57
N PHE A 408 2.22 9.37 37.32
CA PHE A 408 2.45 10.14 36.10
C PHE A 408 1.28 10.02 35.13
N VAL A 409 1.04 11.07 34.33
CA VAL A 409 0.06 11.03 33.23
C VAL A 409 0.76 11.38 31.93
N ALA A 410 0.60 10.54 30.91
CA ALA A 410 1.05 10.78 29.55
C ALA A 410 -0.16 11.02 28.64
N ILE A 411 -0.29 12.25 28.14
CA ILE A 411 -1.19 12.58 27.04
C ILE A 411 -0.42 12.28 25.76
N ASN A 412 -0.52 11.04 25.32
CA ASN A 412 0.13 10.56 24.12
C ASN A 412 -0.65 10.98 22.86
N LYS A 413 0.00 10.91 21.69
CA LYS A 413 -0.54 11.46 20.42
C LYS A 413 -0.73 12.97 20.51
N PHE A 414 0.27 13.64 21.07
CA PHE A 414 0.26 15.08 21.31
C PHE A 414 0.29 15.93 20.03
N ASP A 415 0.48 15.30 18.87
CA ASP A 415 0.29 15.87 17.52
C ASP A 415 -1.18 16.14 17.17
N ARG A 416 -2.14 15.57 17.92
CA ARG A 416 -3.56 15.73 17.64
C ARG A 416 -4.12 17.10 18.05
N LYS A 417 -5.21 17.47 17.37
CA LYS A 417 -5.89 18.75 17.61
C LYS A 417 -6.41 18.83 19.05
N GLY A 418 -6.11 19.94 19.73
CA GLY A 418 -6.55 20.18 21.11
C GLY A 418 -5.60 19.62 22.17
N ALA A 419 -4.46 19.04 21.80
CA ALA A 419 -3.47 18.53 22.74
C ALA A 419 -2.98 19.56 23.80
N PRO A 420 -2.75 20.85 23.47
CA PRO A 420 -2.39 21.85 24.48
C PRO A 420 -3.50 22.12 25.50
N ASP A 421 -4.76 22.15 25.06
CA ASP A 421 -5.92 22.31 25.95
C ASP A 421 -6.10 21.07 26.84
N ALA A 422 -5.93 19.87 26.25
CA ALA A 422 -5.92 18.60 26.96
C ALA A 422 -4.87 18.59 28.08
N LEU A 423 -3.63 19.03 27.79
CA LEU A 423 -2.56 19.15 28.79
C LEU A 423 -2.97 20.03 29.95
N ARG A 424 -3.49 21.22 29.65
CA ARG A 424 -3.94 22.17 30.67
C ARG A 424 -5.06 21.58 31.55
N ASP A 425 -6.05 20.97 30.93
CA ASP A 425 -7.25 20.51 31.64
C ASP A 425 -6.94 19.29 32.51
N VAL A 426 -6.14 18.34 32.00
CA VAL A 426 -5.66 17.19 32.77
C VAL A 426 -4.72 17.63 33.90
N ALA A 427 -3.78 18.56 33.65
CA ALA A 427 -2.91 19.09 34.69
C ALA A 427 -3.69 19.75 35.83
N LYS A 428 -4.70 20.56 35.51
CA LYS A 428 -5.61 21.14 36.52
C LYS A 428 -6.39 20.07 37.28
N GLN A 429 -6.86 19.02 36.60
CA GLN A 429 -7.57 17.95 37.27
C GLN A 429 -6.66 17.17 38.23
N VAL A 430 -5.46 16.79 37.80
CA VAL A 430 -4.46 16.11 38.65
C VAL A 430 -4.08 16.98 39.86
N GLN A 431 -3.92 18.30 39.67
CA GLN A 431 -3.69 19.23 40.78
C GLN A 431 -4.82 19.20 41.82
N ARG A 432 -6.08 19.21 41.36
CA ARG A 432 -7.26 19.14 42.24
C ARG A 432 -7.31 17.81 42.99
N ASN A 433 -7.12 16.70 42.28
CA ASN A 433 -7.15 15.35 42.85
C ASN A 433 -6.09 15.19 43.95
N ARG A 434 -4.91 15.81 43.77
CA ARG A 434 -3.81 15.78 44.77
C ARG A 434 -3.94 16.83 45.88
N GLY A 435 -4.84 17.80 45.77
CA GLY A 435 -4.94 18.93 46.69
C GLY A 435 -3.75 19.91 46.66
N ASP A 436 -2.93 19.84 45.61
CA ASP A 436 -1.62 20.52 45.48
C ASP A 436 -1.77 21.98 44.98
N PHE A 437 -2.75 22.74 45.50
CA PHE A 437 -3.10 24.09 45.02
C PHE A 437 -1.98 25.14 45.16
N ALA A 438 -0.95 24.87 45.98
CA ALA A 438 0.22 25.72 46.13
C ALA A 438 1.23 25.61 44.95
N LYS A 439 1.16 24.53 44.16
CA LYS A 439 2.00 24.32 42.98
C LYS A 439 1.23 24.76 41.73
N ALA A 440 1.92 25.30 40.74
CA ALA A 440 1.30 25.61 39.46
C ALA A 440 0.86 24.32 38.73
N PRO A 441 -0.25 24.32 37.95
CA PRO A 441 -0.67 23.16 37.16
C PRO A 441 0.45 22.59 36.27
N GLU A 442 1.31 23.45 35.72
CA GLU A 442 2.44 23.08 34.86
C GLU A 442 3.51 22.27 35.60
N ALA A 443 3.52 22.31 36.93
CA ALA A 443 4.41 21.51 37.77
C ALA A 443 3.85 20.10 38.07
N MET A 444 2.59 19.82 37.69
CA MET A 444 2.03 18.48 37.83
C MET A 444 2.76 17.49 36.92
N PRO A 445 2.84 16.19 37.29
CA PRO A 445 3.52 15.17 36.50
C PRO A 445 2.66 14.71 35.30
N VAL A 446 2.24 15.68 34.49
CA VAL A 446 1.46 15.48 33.27
C VAL A 446 2.32 15.86 32.08
N PHE A 447 2.49 14.94 31.14
CA PHE A 447 3.40 15.07 30.00
C PHE A 447 2.66 14.90 28.68
N GLY A 448 2.99 15.70 27.67
CA GLY A 448 2.53 15.51 26.30
C GLY A 448 3.56 14.71 25.49
N THR A 449 3.20 13.51 25.02
CA THR A 449 4.14 12.61 24.34
C THR A 449 3.69 12.26 22.93
N ILE A 450 4.65 11.96 22.04
CA ILE A 450 4.37 11.38 20.73
C ILE A 450 5.21 10.11 20.58
N ALA A 451 4.70 8.98 21.05
CA ALA A 451 5.46 7.72 21.00
C ALA A 451 5.74 7.22 19.58
N SER A 452 4.93 7.61 18.58
CA SER A 452 5.17 7.29 17.16
C SER A 452 6.37 8.03 16.57
N ARG A 453 6.75 9.16 17.19
CA ARG A 453 7.88 9.98 16.77
C ARG A 453 9.16 9.45 17.38
N PHE A 454 10.13 9.13 16.52
CA PHE A 454 11.44 8.71 16.98
C PHE A 454 12.13 9.83 17.77
N ASN A 455 12.75 9.46 18.89
CA ASN A 455 13.47 10.37 19.78
C ASN A 455 12.64 11.60 20.21
N ASP A 456 11.34 11.40 20.43
CA ASP A 456 10.46 12.46 20.92
C ASP A 456 10.97 13.04 22.25
N ASP A 457 11.09 14.36 22.29
CA ASP A 457 11.58 15.11 23.44
C ASP A 457 10.56 15.10 24.60
N GLY A 458 9.26 15.03 24.28
CA GLY A 458 8.18 14.79 25.24
C GLY A 458 8.32 13.45 25.97
N VAL A 459 8.53 12.35 25.23
CA VAL A 459 8.78 11.02 25.83
C VAL A 459 10.05 11.01 26.68
N THR A 460 11.12 11.66 26.23
CA THR A 460 12.37 11.78 27.01
C THR A 460 12.14 12.58 28.30
N ALA A 461 11.35 13.65 28.26
CA ALA A 461 10.97 14.39 29.46
C ALA A 461 10.18 13.53 30.46
N LEU A 462 9.20 12.74 30.00
CA LEU A 462 8.49 11.77 30.82
C LEU A 462 9.45 10.74 31.45
N TYR A 463 10.32 10.15 30.62
CA TYR A 463 11.28 9.13 31.02
C TYR A 463 12.16 9.58 32.20
N VAL A 464 12.74 10.78 32.13
CA VAL A 464 13.64 11.29 33.18
C VAL A 464 12.94 11.31 34.54
N HIS A 465 11.68 11.74 34.60
CA HIS A 465 10.92 11.81 35.85
C HIS A 465 10.48 10.42 36.33
N VAL A 466 10.08 9.52 35.42
CA VAL A 466 9.75 8.13 35.76
C VAL A 466 10.98 7.40 36.31
N ALA A 467 12.14 7.54 35.67
CA ALA A 467 13.39 6.93 36.13
C ALA A 467 13.80 7.46 37.51
N GLU A 468 13.64 8.76 37.76
CA GLU A 468 13.91 9.36 39.09
C GLU A 468 12.98 8.81 40.17
N ALA A 469 11.69 8.62 39.88
CA ALA A 469 10.75 8.00 40.82
C ALA A 469 11.09 6.53 41.10
N LEU A 470 11.39 5.73 40.07
CA LEU A 470 11.75 4.32 40.23
C LEU A 470 13.06 4.13 41.01
N ARG A 471 14.01 5.08 40.97
CA ARG A 471 15.21 5.05 41.82
C ARG A 471 14.89 5.09 43.31
N LYS A 472 13.79 5.75 43.70
CA LYS A 472 13.32 5.77 45.10
C LYS A 472 12.82 4.40 45.56
N HIS A 473 12.47 3.52 44.61
CA HIS A 473 11.96 2.16 44.82
C HIS A 473 12.99 1.06 44.49
N GLY A 474 14.28 1.41 44.39
CA GLY A 474 15.36 0.43 44.25
C GLY A 474 15.85 0.15 42.84
N LEU A 475 15.49 0.98 41.84
CA LEU A 475 16.14 0.92 40.52
C LEU A 475 17.66 1.12 40.67
N ARG A 476 18.43 0.26 40.00
CA ARG A 476 19.90 0.24 40.05
C ARG A 476 20.51 1.63 39.83
N ALA A 477 21.52 1.96 40.64
CA ALA A 477 22.30 3.19 40.50
C ALA A 477 23.04 3.22 39.15
N GLY A 478 22.95 4.35 38.44
CA GLY A 478 23.40 4.51 37.06
C GLY A 478 22.45 5.40 36.25
N GLY A 479 22.64 5.45 34.94
CA GLY A 479 21.91 6.35 34.05
C GLY A 479 22.51 7.76 33.96
N GLY A 480 21.81 8.68 33.31
CA GLY A 480 22.20 10.09 33.12
C GLY A 480 22.96 10.40 31.83
N ARG A 481 22.93 9.49 30.84
CA ARG A 481 23.42 9.76 29.47
C ARG A 481 22.40 10.53 28.65
N LEU A 482 21.12 10.40 28.96
CA LEU A 482 20.03 11.17 28.35
C LEU A 482 19.71 12.38 29.24
N ALA A 483 19.65 13.57 28.62
CA ALA A 483 19.18 14.79 29.27
C ALA A 483 17.94 15.32 28.54
N ALA A 484 16.89 15.62 29.31
CA ALA A 484 15.73 16.34 28.78
C ALA A 484 15.99 17.86 28.86
N PRO A 485 15.49 18.67 27.90
CA PRO A 485 15.54 20.12 28.03
C PRO A 485 14.84 20.60 29.31
N GLU A 486 15.45 21.54 30.02
CA GLU A 486 14.95 22.02 31.30
C GLU A 486 13.54 22.62 31.16
N GLY A 487 12.60 22.19 32.01
CA GLY A 487 11.21 22.65 31.98
C GLY A 487 10.32 22.07 30.88
N LEU A 488 10.83 21.21 29.98
CA LEU A 488 10.00 20.58 28.96
C LEU A 488 8.97 19.63 29.57
N ARG A 489 7.71 19.76 29.15
CA ARG A 489 6.58 18.93 29.58
C ARG A 489 5.77 18.34 28.44
N PHE A 490 6.02 18.75 27.20
CA PHE A 490 5.32 18.23 26.04
C PHE A 490 6.21 18.24 24.80
N SER A 491 5.90 17.39 23.83
CA SER A 491 6.61 17.30 22.55
C SER A 491 6.64 18.65 21.83
N SER A 492 7.81 19.08 21.35
CA SER A 492 7.99 20.42 20.77
C SER A 492 7.37 20.61 19.37
N GLY A 493 6.72 19.59 18.78
CA GLY A 493 5.94 19.72 17.54
C GLY A 493 6.72 20.13 16.28
N ARG A 494 8.05 20.31 16.37
CA ARG A 494 8.93 20.60 15.22
C ARG A 494 8.82 19.42 14.23
N ASN A 495 8.48 19.65 12.97
CA ASN A 495 8.51 18.67 11.85
C ASN A 495 7.21 17.90 11.51
N ALA A 496 6.02 18.49 11.69
CA ALA A 496 4.79 17.90 11.15
C ALA A 496 4.83 17.79 9.61
N ILE A 497 4.60 16.59 9.06
CA ILE A 497 4.63 16.33 7.60
C ILE A 497 3.52 17.08 6.87
N VAL A 498 2.27 16.96 7.35
CA VAL A 498 1.12 17.74 6.88
C VAL A 498 0.63 18.61 8.03
N PRO A 499 0.69 19.94 7.93
CA PRO A 499 0.26 20.83 9.00
C PRO A 499 -1.23 20.63 9.34
N PRO A 500 -1.64 20.71 10.63
CA PRO A 500 -3.04 20.53 11.05
C PRO A 500 -4.06 21.40 10.30
N ALA A 501 -3.65 22.60 9.86
CA ALA A 501 -4.50 23.52 9.09
C ALA A 501 -4.87 22.98 7.69
N ARG A 502 -4.12 22.02 7.15
CA ARG A 502 -4.31 21.45 5.80
C ARG A 502 -4.87 20.05 5.79
N VAL A 503 -5.16 19.45 6.95
CA VAL A 503 -5.59 18.05 7.10
C VAL A 503 -6.84 17.67 6.27
N ARG A 504 -7.66 18.66 5.85
CA ARG A 504 -8.88 18.44 5.04
C ARG A 504 -8.65 18.50 3.51
N TYR A 505 -7.41 18.46 3.04
CA TYR A 505 -7.04 18.55 1.63
C TYR A 505 -7.81 17.59 0.70
N LEU A 506 -8.08 16.34 1.13
CA LEU A 506 -8.81 15.37 0.31
C LEU A 506 -10.28 15.76 0.09
N ALA A 507 -10.97 16.25 1.12
CA ALA A 507 -12.34 16.76 0.97
C ALA A 507 -12.39 18.02 0.09
N ASP A 508 -11.40 18.93 0.21
CA ASP A 508 -11.31 20.10 -0.66
C ASP A 508 -11.16 19.68 -2.14
N ILE A 509 -10.39 18.62 -2.41
CA ILE A 509 -10.22 18.06 -3.76
C ILE A 509 -11.53 17.43 -4.25
N ALA A 510 -12.21 16.65 -3.41
CA ALA A 510 -13.51 16.06 -3.77
C ALA A 510 -14.52 17.13 -4.16
N GLN A 511 -14.66 18.18 -3.35
CA GLN A 511 -15.51 19.34 -3.66
C GLN A 511 -15.10 20.04 -4.96
N THR A 512 -13.80 20.17 -5.22
CA THR A 512 -13.28 20.77 -6.46
C THR A 512 -13.69 19.96 -7.69
N VAL A 513 -13.60 18.63 -7.63
CA VAL A 513 -13.99 17.74 -8.75
C VAL A 513 -15.50 17.74 -8.96
N HIS A 514 -16.31 17.69 -7.90
CA HIS A 514 -17.77 17.82 -8.01
C HIS A 514 -18.16 19.16 -8.64
N ALA A 515 -17.60 20.28 -8.16
CA ALA A 515 -17.87 21.61 -8.71
C ALA A 515 -17.50 21.71 -10.20
N TYR A 516 -16.43 21.04 -10.62
CA TYR A 516 -16.05 20.97 -12.03
C TYR A 516 -17.09 20.22 -12.89
N ARG A 517 -17.62 19.09 -12.40
CA ARG A 517 -18.69 18.34 -13.11
C ARG A 517 -19.99 19.13 -13.19
N GLU A 518 -20.42 19.72 -12.07
CA GLU A 518 -21.61 20.57 -12.04
C GLU A 518 -21.50 21.74 -13.02
N ARG A 519 -20.31 22.37 -13.09
CA ARG A 519 -20.03 23.41 -14.09
C ARG A 519 -20.12 22.87 -15.51
N ALA A 520 -19.54 21.69 -15.79
CA ALA A 520 -19.60 21.08 -17.11
C ALA A 520 -21.05 20.84 -17.57
N ASP A 521 -21.89 20.27 -16.69
CA ASP A 521 -23.30 20.02 -16.99
C ASP A 521 -24.10 21.32 -17.14
N ALA A 522 -23.87 22.31 -16.26
CA ALA A 522 -24.51 23.61 -16.34
C ALA A 522 -24.16 24.36 -17.64
N GLN A 523 -22.88 24.38 -18.02
CA GLN A 523 -22.39 25.04 -19.23
C GLN A 523 -22.85 24.29 -20.49
N ALA A 524 -22.88 22.96 -20.47
CA ALA A 524 -23.44 22.14 -21.55
C ALA A 524 -24.92 22.45 -21.78
N ARG A 525 -25.72 22.58 -20.70
CA ARG A 525 -27.13 23.01 -20.80
C ARG A 525 -27.25 24.38 -21.45
N VAL A 526 -26.44 25.37 -21.04
CA VAL A 526 -26.45 26.71 -21.64
C VAL A 526 -26.05 26.65 -23.13
N ALA A 527 -25.05 25.85 -23.49
CA ALA A 527 -24.61 25.68 -24.88
C ALA A 527 -25.71 25.05 -25.76
N ARG A 528 -26.41 24.04 -25.24
CA ARG A 528 -27.56 23.39 -25.88
C ARG A 528 -28.69 24.38 -26.12
N GLU A 529 -29.10 25.11 -25.10
CA GLU A 529 -30.16 26.11 -25.20
C GLU A 529 -29.80 27.21 -26.21
N ARG A 530 -28.55 27.70 -26.19
CA ARG A 530 -28.04 28.68 -27.17
C ARG A 530 -28.16 28.15 -28.60
N TRP A 531 -27.74 26.90 -28.82
CA TRP A 531 -27.76 26.26 -30.12
C TRP A 531 -29.18 26.02 -30.63
N GLN A 532 -30.08 25.51 -29.77
CA GLN A 532 -31.49 25.31 -30.10
C GLN A 532 -32.19 26.63 -30.46
N LEU A 533 -31.93 27.71 -29.71
CA LEU A 533 -32.47 29.04 -30.01
C LEU A 533 -31.95 29.56 -31.36
N ALA A 534 -30.65 29.38 -31.65
CA ALA A 534 -30.05 29.79 -32.91
C ALA A 534 -30.64 29.02 -34.12
N GLU A 535 -30.83 27.70 -34.00
CA GLU A 535 -31.45 26.90 -35.04
C GLU A 535 -32.93 27.23 -35.22
N ALA A 536 -33.69 27.39 -34.14
CA ALA A 536 -35.09 27.83 -34.20
C ALA A 536 -35.22 29.20 -34.89
N ARG A 537 -34.34 30.14 -34.55
CA ARG A 537 -34.26 31.45 -35.20
C ARG A 537 -33.95 31.31 -36.69
N ARG A 538 -32.98 30.48 -37.08
CA ARG A 538 -32.63 30.23 -38.49
C ARG A 538 -33.83 29.68 -39.26
N MET A 539 -34.50 28.67 -38.72
CA MET A 539 -35.69 28.05 -39.31
C MET A 539 -36.84 29.05 -39.45
N LEU A 540 -37.10 29.88 -38.44
CA LEU A 540 -38.12 30.93 -38.50
C LEU A 540 -37.77 32.01 -39.53
N ALA A 541 -36.51 32.40 -39.64
CA ALA A 541 -36.06 33.36 -40.66
C ALA A 541 -36.17 32.79 -42.09
N GLU A 542 -35.94 31.49 -42.27
CA GLU A 542 -36.16 30.80 -43.55
C GLU A 542 -37.64 30.72 -43.91
N ALA A 543 -38.49 30.35 -42.95
CA ALA A 543 -39.94 30.35 -43.12
C ALA A 543 -40.48 31.75 -43.46
N ALA A 544 -40.00 32.79 -42.77
CA ALA A 544 -40.36 34.18 -43.05
C ALA A 544 -39.92 34.62 -44.46
N ARG A 545 -38.72 34.24 -44.90
CA ARG A 545 -38.24 34.51 -46.27
C ARG A 545 -39.06 33.77 -47.33
N ALA A 546 -39.39 32.50 -47.09
CA ALA A 546 -40.22 31.71 -48.00
C ALA A 546 -41.65 32.26 -48.11
N ALA A 547 -42.26 32.66 -46.98
CA ALA A 547 -43.57 33.31 -46.95
C ALA A 547 -43.55 34.66 -47.67
N GLY A 548 -42.48 35.46 -47.49
CA GLY A 548 -42.28 36.71 -48.21
C GLY A 548 -42.14 36.52 -49.72
N ALA A 549 -41.37 35.51 -50.16
CA ALA A 549 -41.22 35.16 -51.57
C ALA A 549 -42.54 34.67 -52.20
N ALA A 550 -43.34 33.89 -51.46
CA ALA A 550 -44.68 33.45 -51.88
C ALA A 550 -45.70 34.61 -51.94
N ALA A 551 -45.60 35.59 -51.04
CA ALA A 551 -46.42 36.80 -51.11
C ALA A 551 -46.05 37.68 -52.31
N GLN A 552 -44.75 37.82 -52.62
CA GLN A 552 -44.27 38.53 -53.80
C GLN A 552 -44.63 37.83 -55.12
N SER A 553 -44.62 36.49 -55.17
CA SER A 553 -45.06 35.74 -56.35
C SER A 553 -46.57 35.87 -56.57
N ARG A 554 -47.39 35.86 -55.50
CA ARG A 554 -48.83 36.16 -55.58
C ARG A 554 -49.12 37.58 -56.06
N ALA A 555 -48.35 38.58 -55.60
CA ALA A 555 -48.47 39.97 -56.07
C ALA A 555 -48.06 40.14 -57.55
N ARG A 556 -47.12 39.33 -58.06
CA ARG A 556 -46.76 39.29 -59.49
C ARG A 556 -47.83 38.62 -60.34
N VAL A 557 -48.44 37.53 -59.88
CA VAL A 557 -49.54 36.85 -60.60
C VAL A 557 -50.81 37.71 -60.67
N SER A 558 -51.05 38.61 -59.70
CA SER A 558 -52.14 39.59 -59.80
C SER A 558 -51.86 40.74 -60.77
N ALA A 559 -50.59 41.02 -61.09
CA ALA A 559 -50.21 42.07 -62.05
C ALA A 559 -50.19 41.58 -63.52
N ASP A 560 -50.11 40.26 -63.75
CA ASP A 560 -49.95 39.66 -65.09
C ASP A 560 -51.28 39.14 -65.71
N ARG A 561 -52.43 39.38 -65.07
CA ARG A 561 -53.77 38.99 -65.56
C ARG A 561 -54.48 40.06 -66.41
N SER A 562 -53.75 40.98 -67.04
CA SER A 562 -54.31 42.02 -67.92
C SER A 562 -53.94 41.87 -69.42
N ALA A 563 -53.57 40.69 -69.89
CA ALA A 563 -53.34 40.44 -71.32
C ALA A 563 -54.00 39.13 -71.79
N ASP A 564 -54.97 39.28 -72.69
CA ASP A 564 -55.70 38.26 -73.46
C ASP A 564 -54.76 37.50 -74.42
N PRO A 565 -54.96 36.19 -74.67
CA PRO A 565 -55.42 35.84 -76.02
C PRO A 565 -56.32 34.60 -76.13
N SER A 566 -57.36 34.72 -76.95
CA SER A 566 -58.02 33.63 -77.66
C SER A 566 -57.20 33.17 -78.88
N ALA A 567 -56.88 31.87 -79.00
CA ALA A 567 -56.90 31.06 -80.24
C ALA A 567 -56.19 29.70 -80.03
N ASP A 568 -56.89 28.62 -80.34
CA ASP A 568 -56.37 27.25 -80.63
C ASP A 568 -56.21 27.13 -82.17
N PRO A 569 -55.23 26.38 -82.73
CA PRO A 569 -55.43 24.94 -82.95
C PRO A 569 -54.16 24.04 -82.97
N SER A 570 -54.39 22.78 -82.58
CA SER A 570 -53.76 21.49 -83.00
C SER A 570 -52.60 21.45 -84.02
N THR A 571 -51.58 20.61 -83.77
CA THR A 571 -51.03 19.55 -84.66
C THR A 571 -49.77 18.85 -84.08
N SER A 572 -49.75 17.51 -84.09
CA SER A 572 -48.56 16.63 -83.97
C SER A 572 -48.00 16.36 -85.39
N PRO A 573 -46.72 15.94 -85.68
CA PRO A 573 -46.07 14.74 -85.13
C PRO A 573 -44.50 14.63 -85.18
N SER A 574 -43.99 13.47 -84.75
CA SER A 574 -42.88 12.65 -85.33
C SER A 574 -41.38 12.87 -85.03
N SER A 575 -40.79 11.76 -84.52
CA SER A 575 -39.55 11.05 -84.92
C SER A 575 -38.13 11.56 -84.59
N ASN A 576 -37.55 10.95 -83.54
CA ASN A 576 -36.35 10.07 -83.42
C ASN A 576 -35.05 10.36 -84.24
N PRO A 577 -33.86 10.04 -83.67
CA PRO A 577 -33.27 8.73 -84.02
C PRO A 577 -32.60 7.94 -82.88
N ASN A 578 -32.97 6.65 -82.79
CA ASN A 578 -32.14 5.42 -82.89
C ASN A 578 -30.60 5.59 -82.98
N ALA A 579 -29.71 4.71 -82.49
CA ALA A 579 -29.83 3.32 -82.03
C ALA A 579 -28.57 2.85 -81.25
N ASN A 580 -28.82 1.81 -80.44
CA ASN A 580 -27.98 0.90 -79.64
C ASN A 580 -27.08 -0.03 -80.52
N PRO A 581 -26.11 -0.84 -79.99
CA PRO A 581 -26.50 -2.18 -79.51
C PRO A 581 -25.64 -2.88 -78.39
N ASN A 582 -26.36 -3.62 -77.54
CA ASN A 582 -26.18 -5.02 -77.04
C ASN A 582 -24.97 -5.46 -76.17
N ALA A 583 -25.27 -6.01 -74.98
CA ALA A 583 -25.56 -7.46 -74.78
C ALA A 583 -26.12 -7.76 -73.35
N ASN A 584 -27.04 -8.74 -73.27
CA ASN A 584 -27.77 -9.31 -72.12
C ASN A 584 -27.23 -10.75 -71.84
N PRO A 585 -27.44 -11.47 -70.69
CA PRO A 585 -28.77 -11.90 -70.21
C PRO A 585 -29.02 -11.91 -68.65
N ASN A 586 -30.27 -11.58 -68.28
CA ASN A 586 -31.18 -12.20 -67.28
C ASN A 586 -30.70 -12.64 -65.87
N ALA A 587 -31.38 -12.14 -64.82
CA ALA A 587 -32.46 -12.87 -64.11
C ALA A 587 -33.14 -12.02 -62.99
N ASN A 588 -34.47 -12.01 -63.01
CA ASN A 588 -35.44 -11.66 -61.94
C ASN A 588 -35.74 -12.97 -61.13
N PRO A 589 -36.57 -13.09 -60.05
CA PRO A 589 -37.64 -12.17 -59.59
C PRO A 589 -37.94 -12.06 -58.06
N ASN A 590 -38.88 -11.17 -57.73
CA ASN A 590 -39.57 -11.01 -56.44
C ASN A 590 -40.27 -12.29 -55.94
N ALA A 591 -40.16 -12.60 -54.64
CA ALA A 591 -41.27 -13.01 -53.73
C ALA A 591 -40.77 -13.35 -52.29
N ASN A 592 -41.54 -12.87 -51.30
CA ASN A 592 -41.65 -13.31 -49.90
C ASN A 592 -42.20 -14.77 -49.83
N PRO A 593 -41.98 -15.62 -48.80
CA PRO A 593 -42.76 -15.54 -47.53
C PRO A 593 -42.11 -16.14 -46.24
N ASN A 594 -42.70 -15.79 -45.08
CA ASN A 594 -42.93 -16.56 -43.84
C ASN A 594 -41.95 -17.65 -43.30
N ALA A 595 -41.50 -17.43 -42.06
CA ALA A 595 -41.69 -18.23 -40.83
C ALA A 595 -41.38 -19.76 -40.73
N ASN A 596 -40.38 -20.08 -39.87
CA ASN A 596 -40.23 -21.09 -38.77
C ASN A 596 -41.16 -22.33 -38.71
N PRO A 597 -40.72 -23.52 -38.20
CA PRO A 597 -41.02 -23.80 -36.77
C PRO A 597 -40.11 -24.78 -35.95
N ASN A 598 -40.04 -24.48 -34.65
CA ASN A 598 -40.21 -25.32 -33.44
C ASN A 598 -39.16 -26.32 -32.90
N ALA A 599 -38.65 -26.01 -31.69
CA ALA A 599 -38.92 -26.79 -30.47
C ALA A 599 -38.85 -25.90 -29.19
N ASN A 600 -40.00 -25.78 -28.50
CA ASN A 600 -40.16 -25.50 -27.06
C ASN A 600 -41.03 -26.67 -26.53
N PRO A 601 -41.02 -27.11 -25.24
CA PRO A 601 -41.64 -26.30 -24.19
C PRO A 601 -41.15 -26.49 -22.72
N ASN A 602 -41.54 -25.49 -21.90
CA ASN A 602 -41.87 -25.54 -20.45
C ASN A 602 -40.71 -25.44 -19.43
N ALA A 603 -40.76 -24.61 -18.38
CA ALA A 603 -41.81 -23.72 -17.86
C ALA A 603 -41.24 -22.63 -16.92
N ASN A 604 -41.81 -21.42 -17.00
CA ASN A 604 -42.42 -20.58 -15.93
C ASN A 604 -42.10 -20.84 -14.44
N PRO A 605 -42.36 -19.89 -13.51
CA PRO A 605 -42.24 -18.42 -13.54
C PRO A 605 -41.66 -17.78 -12.24
N ASN A 606 -41.59 -16.44 -12.25
CA ASN A 606 -41.74 -15.48 -11.13
C ASN A 606 -40.51 -15.13 -10.28
N ALA A 607 -40.06 -13.87 -10.36
CA ALA A 607 -40.57 -12.79 -9.50
C ALA A 607 -39.90 -11.43 -9.79
N ASN A 608 -40.75 -10.40 -9.95
CA ASN A 608 -40.71 -9.01 -9.42
C ASN A 608 -39.37 -8.23 -9.31
N PRO A 609 -39.36 -6.91 -9.53
CA PRO A 609 -39.95 -6.01 -8.52
C PRO A 609 -40.66 -4.74 -9.03
N ASN A 610 -41.75 -4.41 -8.33
CA ASN A 610 -42.24 -3.06 -8.05
C ASN A 610 -41.16 -2.19 -7.36
N ALA A 611 -41.06 -0.90 -7.69
CA ALA A 611 -40.98 0.16 -6.68
C ALA A 611 -41.29 1.56 -7.26
N ASN A 612 -42.32 2.15 -6.65
CA ASN A 612 -42.96 3.46 -6.76
C ASN A 612 -42.02 4.67 -6.51
N PRO A 613 -42.44 5.92 -6.78
CA PRO A 613 -43.24 6.61 -5.75
C PRO A 613 -44.43 7.46 -6.23
N ASN A 614 -45.53 7.28 -5.50
CA ASN A 614 -46.55 8.23 -5.00
C ASN A 614 -46.02 9.68 -4.82
N ALA A 615 -46.80 10.77 -4.87
CA ALA A 615 -48.23 10.94 -4.66
C ALA A 615 -48.76 12.26 -5.25
N ASN A 616 -50.05 12.25 -5.60
CA ASN A 616 -50.98 13.39 -5.67
C ASN A 616 -51.35 13.85 -4.23
N PRO A 617 -51.87 15.08 -3.98
CA PRO A 617 -53.29 15.33 -4.22
C PRO A 617 -53.64 16.72 -4.80
N ASN A 618 -54.56 16.71 -5.79
CA ASN A 618 -55.90 17.34 -5.82
C ASN A 618 -56.14 18.71 -5.16
N ALA A 619 -57.09 19.54 -5.59
CA ALA A 619 -57.89 19.69 -6.81
C ALA A 619 -58.89 20.84 -6.57
N ASN A 620 -59.28 21.47 -7.69
CA ASN A 620 -60.62 22.00 -8.03
C ASN A 620 -61.10 23.33 -7.42
N SER A 621 -61.58 24.25 -8.28
CA SER A 621 -62.95 24.15 -8.79
C SER A 621 -63.35 25.20 -9.84
N ASN A 622 -64.23 24.72 -10.74
CA ASN A 622 -65.32 25.39 -11.46
C ASN A 622 -65.03 26.25 -12.70
N ALA A 623 -65.89 26.31 -13.72
CA ALA A 623 -66.97 25.45 -14.22
C ALA A 623 -67.51 26.06 -15.55
N ASN A 624 -67.98 25.18 -16.43
CA ASN A 624 -69.14 25.29 -17.32
C ASN A 624 -69.14 26.05 -18.69
N SER A 625 -69.20 25.20 -19.73
CA SER A 625 -70.29 25.00 -20.72
C SER A 625 -70.66 26.00 -21.83
N ASN A 626 -70.78 25.40 -23.02
CA ASN A 626 -71.71 25.59 -24.18
C ASN A 626 -71.04 26.14 -25.46
N ALA A 627 -70.88 25.36 -26.53
CA ALA A 627 -71.86 24.75 -27.46
C ALA A 627 -72.27 25.67 -28.64
N ASN A 628 -71.57 25.50 -29.78
CA ASN A 628 -72.01 25.50 -31.20
C ASN A 628 -72.84 26.69 -31.77
N PRO A 629 -73.08 26.81 -33.10
CA PRO A 629 -72.31 26.49 -34.32
C PRO A 629 -72.27 27.63 -35.39
N ARG A 630 -71.40 27.47 -36.40
CA ARG A 630 -71.57 27.74 -37.86
C ARG A 630 -71.84 29.17 -38.42
N ALA A 631 -71.11 29.42 -39.52
CA ALA A 631 -71.44 30.13 -40.79
C ALA A 631 -72.19 31.48 -40.67
N ASP A 632 -71.70 32.58 -41.23
CA ASP A 632 -71.49 32.78 -42.66
C ASP A 632 -70.67 34.07 -42.88
N SER A 633 -70.12 34.16 -44.09
CA SER A 633 -69.54 35.30 -44.81
C SER A 633 -69.59 36.72 -44.20
N THR A 634 -68.46 37.44 -44.27
CA THR A 634 -68.23 38.53 -45.26
C THR A 634 -66.88 39.21 -45.02
N GLU A 635 -66.12 39.36 -46.09
CA GLU A 635 -65.05 40.35 -46.18
C GLU A 635 -65.66 41.74 -46.02
N GLN A 636 -65.22 42.50 -45.01
CA GLN A 636 -65.08 43.94 -45.12
C GLN A 636 -63.90 44.41 -44.27
N SER A 637 -62.99 45.07 -45.00
CA SER A 637 -61.76 45.73 -44.58
C SER A 637 -61.86 46.53 -43.29
N ILE A 638 -60.87 46.41 -42.40
CA ILE A 638 -60.18 47.53 -41.74
C ILE A 638 -58.72 47.12 -41.49
N ALA A 639 -57.79 47.91 -42.04
CA ALA A 639 -56.38 47.90 -41.68
C ALA A 639 -56.16 48.66 -40.36
N SER A 640 -55.03 48.37 -39.69
CA SER A 640 -54.50 48.95 -38.43
C SER A 640 -55.06 48.30 -37.15
N VAL A 641 -54.25 47.77 -36.24
CA VAL A 641 -53.08 48.41 -35.61
C VAL A 641 -51.91 47.42 -35.50
N ALA A 642 -50.77 47.81 -36.07
CA ALA A 642 -49.50 47.21 -35.71
C ALA A 642 -49.17 47.62 -34.26
N ASP A 643 -49.05 46.65 -33.37
CA ASP A 643 -48.50 46.89 -32.04
C ASP A 643 -46.99 47.12 -32.18
N ALA A 644 -46.62 48.39 -32.39
CA ALA A 644 -45.27 48.83 -32.77
C ALA A 644 -44.25 48.82 -31.61
N GLY A 645 -44.58 48.19 -30.48
CA GLY A 645 -43.70 48.12 -29.30
C GLY A 645 -43.25 46.71 -28.90
N ALA A 646 -43.89 45.64 -29.40
CA ALA A 646 -43.53 44.28 -29.04
C ALA A 646 -42.37 43.76 -29.91
N PRO A 647 -41.26 43.24 -29.33
CA PRO A 647 -40.17 42.67 -30.12
C PRO A 647 -40.71 41.51 -30.97
N SER A 648 -40.39 41.52 -32.26
CA SER A 648 -40.72 40.42 -33.17
C SER A 648 -40.19 39.08 -32.63
N PRO A 649 -40.79 37.94 -33.01
CA PRO A 649 -40.31 36.63 -32.57
C PRO A 649 -38.81 36.40 -32.82
N LEU A 650 -38.27 36.95 -33.92
CA LEU A 650 -36.83 36.90 -34.20
C LEU A 650 -36.00 37.75 -33.22
N GLN A 651 -36.47 38.95 -32.86
CA GLN A 651 -35.81 39.82 -31.87
C GLN A 651 -35.85 39.22 -30.46
N GLN A 652 -36.94 38.53 -30.09
CA GLN A 652 -37.03 37.81 -28.82
C GLN A 652 -36.02 36.66 -28.76
N LEU A 653 -35.88 35.90 -29.84
CA LEU A 653 -34.87 34.84 -29.95
C LEU A 653 -33.45 35.41 -29.93
N ASP A 654 -33.18 36.52 -30.62
CA ASP A 654 -31.88 37.20 -30.60
C ASP A 654 -31.49 37.64 -29.18
N ALA A 655 -32.44 38.18 -28.41
CA ALA A 655 -32.21 38.55 -27.01
C ALA A 655 -31.87 37.34 -26.13
N LEU A 656 -32.59 36.22 -26.28
CA LEU A 656 -32.31 34.98 -25.55
C LEU A 656 -30.97 34.35 -25.95
N ILE A 657 -30.61 34.40 -27.24
CA ILE A 657 -29.30 33.94 -27.74
C ILE A 657 -28.18 34.78 -27.11
N ALA A 658 -28.31 36.11 -27.10
CA ALA A 658 -27.34 36.99 -26.48
C ALA A 658 -27.20 36.70 -24.97
N GLN A 659 -28.32 36.50 -24.27
CA GLN A 659 -28.34 36.14 -22.86
C GLN A 659 -27.60 34.82 -22.60
N ARG A 660 -27.87 33.78 -23.39
CA ARG A 660 -27.18 32.48 -23.26
C ARG A 660 -25.71 32.56 -23.63
N THR A 661 -25.36 33.37 -24.63
CA THR A 661 -23.96 33.62 -25.01
C THR A 661 -23.18 34.29 -23.89
N ALA A 662 -23.78 35.26 -23.18
CA ALA A 662 -23.19 35.90 -22.01
C ALA A 662 -23.07 34.97 -20.80
N SER A 663 -23.97 33.98 -20.69
CA SER A 663 -23.97 32.99 -19.60
C SER A 663 -22.89 31.90 -19.79
N LEU A 664 -22.31 31.77 -20.98
CA LEU A 664 -21.19 30.87 -21.22
C LEU A 664 -19.88 31.49 -20.73
N GLY A 665 -19.13 30.72 -19.96
CA GLY A 665 -17.77 31.08 -19.59
C GLY A 665 -16.87 31.27 -20.81
N GLU A 666 -15.82 32.07 -20.63
CA GLU A 666 -14.88 32.39 -21.72
C GLU A 666 -14.18 31.13 -22.26
N ARG A 667 -13.77 30.25 -21.35
CA ARG A 667 -13.12 28.98 -21.70
C ARG A 667 -14.06 28.08 -22.50
N GLU A 668 -15.30 27.93 -22.06
CA GLU A 668 -16.32 27.09 -22.68
C GLU A 668 -16.70 27.62 -24.08
N ARG A 669 -16.78 28.94 -24.24
CA ARG A 669 -16.90 29.58 -25.56
C ARG A 669 -15.70 29.27 -26.44
N THR A 670 -14.48 29.39 -25.93
CA THR A 670 -13.26 29.07 -26.69
C THR A 670 -13.26 27.62 -27.15
N LEU A 671 -13.58 26.67 -26.28
CA LEU A 671 -13.67 25.24 -26.62
C LEU A 671 -14.65 24.98 -27.78
N LEU A 672 -15.86 25.54 -27.71
CA LEU A 672 -16.87 25.40 -28.77
C LEU A 672 -16.42 26.08 -30.07
N ASN A 673 -15.83 27.26 -29.98
CA ASN A 673 -15.40 28.03 -31.15
C ASN A 673 -14.18 27.40 -31.84
N SER A 674 -13.33 26.67 -31.10
CA SER A 674 -12.16 25.96 -31.64
C SER A 674 -12.47 24.56 -32.17
N TRP A 675 -13.63 23.99 -31.80
CA TRP A 675 -13.98 22.61 -32.16
C TRP A 675 -13.97 22.34 -33.67
N PRO A 676 -14.54 23.21 -34.55
CA PRO A 676 -14.47 22.98 -36.00
C PRO A 676 -13.04 22.91 -36.54
N GLN A 677 -12.11 23.71 -36.00
CA GLN A 677 -10.70 23.71 -36.38
C GLN A 677 -10.02 22.43 -35.89
N THR A 678 -10.33 21.96 -34.68
CA THR A 678 -9.87 20.66 -34.16
C THR A 678 -10.36 19.51 -35.05
N VAL A 679 -11.64 19.50 -35.44
CA VAL A 679 -12.19 18.51 -36.37
C VAL A 679 -11.43 18.51 -37.69
N ALA A 680 -11.16 19.69 -38.26
CA ALA A 680 -10.37 19.80 -39.50
C ALA A 680 -8.94 19.26 -39.32
N ALA A 681 -8.27 19.60 -38.22
CA ALA A 681 -6.91 19.17 -37.93
C ALA A 681 -6.77 17.64 -37.79
N TYR A 682 -7.78 16.98 -37.22
CA TYR A 682 -7.80 15.51 -37.04
C TYR A 682 -8.44 14.74 -38.21
N SER A 683 -9.05 15.45 -39.18
CA SER A 683 -9.62 14.87 -40.41
C SER A 683 -8.63 14.80 -41.58
N GLY A 684 -7.46 15.44 -41.50
CA GLY A 684 -6.42 15.40 -42.53
C GLY A 684 -5.66 14.06 -42.61
N ALA A 685 -4.68 13.96 -43.50
CA ALA A 685 -3.79 12.79 -43.58
C ALA A 685 -2.69 12.81 -42.50
N GLU A 686 -2.22 14.00 -42.14
CA GLU A 686 -1.15 14.22 -41.17
C GLU A 686 -1.55 15.29 -40.15
N HIS A 687 -1.06 15.15 -38.94
CA HIS A 687 -1.08 16.18 -37.91
C HIS A 687 0.32 16.78 -37.77
N ILE A 688 0.44 18.09 -37.98
CA ILE A 688 1.71 18.80 -37.97
C ILE A 688 1.81 19.63 -36.70
N VAL A 689 2.82 19.35 -35.87
CA VAL A 689 3.13 20.14 -34.67
C VAL A 689 4.51 20.76 -34.84
N ARG A 690 4.60 22.08 -34.69
CA ARG A 690 5.87 22.78 -34.57
C ARG A 690 6.29 22.82 -33.11
N ILE A 691 7.40 22.15 -32.78
CA ILE A 691 8.02 22.22 -31.46
C ILE A 691 9.39 22.87 -31.65
N ARG A 692 9.53 24.12 -31.18
CA ARG A 692 10.71 24.96 -31.44
C ARG A 692 10.96 25.06 -32.96
N ASP A 693 12.15 24.71 -33.43
CA ASP A 693 12.54 24.79 -34.84
C ASP A 693 12.25 23.50 -35.65
N ARG A 694 11.58 22.50 -35.06
CA ARG A 694 11.30 21.20 -35.71
C ARG A 694 9.81 21.01 -35.97
N GLU A 695 9.48 20.64 -37.22
CA GLU A 695 8.16 20.12 -37.58
C GLU A 695 8.11 18.62 -37.33
N ILE A 696 7.20 18.20 -36.46
CA ILE A 696 6.86 16.79 -36.26
C ILE A 696 5.57 16.54 -37.03
N ARG A 697 5.64 15.64 -38.01
CA ARG A 697 4.50 15.19 -38.79
C ARG A 697 4.09 13.81 -38.30
N THR A 698 2.82 13.65 -37.97
CA THR A 698 2.27 12.37 -37.51
C THR A 698 1.15 11.95 -38.45
N ALA A 699 1.30 10.81 -39.12
CA ALA A 699 0.22 10.24 -39.92
C ALA A 699 -1.00 9.97 -39.02
N LEU A 700 -2.20 10.34 -39.48
CA LEU A 700 -3.45 10.25 -38.72
C LEU A 700 -4.26 8.99 -39.02
N THR A 701 -3.90 8.26 -40.06
CA THR A 701 -4.55 7.02 -40.48
C THR A 701 -3.57 5.88 -40.58
N VAL A 702 -4.09 4.66 -40.45
CA VAL A 702 -3.40 3.40 -40.73
C VAL A 702 -4.28 2.62 -41.71
N THR A 703 -3.71 2.21 -42.84
CA THR A 703 -4.43 1.40 -43.84
C THR A 703 -4.35 -0.07 -43.47
N THR A 704 -5.51 -0.73 -43.39
CA THR A 704 -5.61 -2.17 -43.12
C THR A 704 -5.35 -3.00 -44.38
N LEU A 705 -5.16 -4.31 -44.22
CA LEU A 705 -5.04 -5.24 -45.35
C LEU A 705 -6.27 -5.23 -46.27
N SER A 706 -7.45 -4.89 -45.75
CA SER A 706 -8.69 -4.75 -46.54
C SER A 706 -8.81 -3.40 -47.26
N GLY A 707 -7.81 -2.52 -47.16
CA GLY A 707 -7.83 -1.17 -47.73
C GLY A 707 -8.64 -0.15 -46.94
N SER A 708 -9.21 -0.52 -45.78
CA SER A 708 -9.90 0.44 -44.91
C SER A 708 -8.90 1.35 -44.20
N GLU A 709 -9.18 2.66 -44.16
CA GLU A 709 -8.40 3.63 -43.40
C GLU A 709 -8.94 3.76 -41.97
N VAL A 710 -8.14 3.35 -40.99
CA VAL A 710 -8.47 3.47 -39.56
C VAL A 710 -7.78 4.70 -38.99
N ARG A 711 -8.54 5.60 -38.37
CA ARG A 711 -8.01 6.79 -37.70
C ARG A 711 -7.28 6.41 -36.41
N LYS A 712 -6.09 7.01 -36.19
CA LYS A 712 -5.38 6.91 -34.90
C LYS A 712 -6.21 7.52 -33.77
N VAL A 713 -6.94 8.60 -34.02
CA VAL A 713 -7.85 9.22 -33.05
C VAL A 713 -9.19 9.47 -33.72
N SER A 714 -10.26 8.88 -33.18
CA SER A 714 -11.63 9.01 -33.69
C SER A 714 -12.35 10.16 -32.99
N LEU A 715 -13.07 10.98 -33.74
CA LEU A 715 -13.83 12.12 -33.22
C LEU A 715 -15.32 11.76 -33.04
N PRO A 716 -16.00 12.31 -32.02
CA PRO A 716 -17.46 12.19 -31.93
C PRO A 716 -18.14 12.92 -33.09
N LYS A 717 -19.31 12.40 -33.50
CA LYS A 717 -20.15 12.98 -34.56
C LYS A 717 -21.34 13.78 -34.01
N PHE A 718 -21.18 14.34 -32.81
CA PHE A 718 -22.23 15.14 -32.17
C PHE A 718 -22.52 16.41 -32.98
N VAL A 719 -23.80 16.79 -33.01
CA VAL A 719 -24.28 18.04 -33.60
C VAL A 719 -24.74 19.01 -32.52
N ASP A 720 -25.31 18.51 -31.44
CA ASP A 720 -25.71 19.32 -30.29
C ASP A 720 -24.48 19.92 -29.59
N HIS A 721 -24.45 21.25 -29.50
CA HIS A 721 -23.38 21.97 -28.82
C HIS A 721 -23.30 21.66 -27.32
N GLY A 722 -24.40 21.21 -26.70
CA GLY A 722 -24.37 20.72 -25.32
C GLY A 722 -23.53 19.47 -25.18
N GLU A 723 -23.77 18.45 -26.00
CA GLU A 723 -22.98 17.20 -26.01
C GLU A 723 -21.52 17.45 -26.36
N ILE A 724 -21.25 18.30 -27.38
CA ILE A 724 -19.88 18.67 -27.75
C ILE A 724 -19.15 19.31 -26.56
N LEU A 725 -19.76 20.31 -25.91
CA LEU A 725 -19.10 21.01 -24.81
C LEU A 725 -18.89 20.10 -23.60
N ARG A 726 -19.90 19.29 -23.24
CA ARG A 726 -19.79 18.33 -22.14
C ARG A 726 -18.64 17.36 -22.38
N TRP A 727 -18.56 16.78 -23.57
CA TRP A 727 -17.50 15.87 -23.97
C TRP A 727 -16.12 16.55 -23.94
N LEU A 728 -15.98 17.76 -24.48
CA LEU A 728 -14.72 18.54 -24.44
C LEU A 728 -14.27 18.88 -23.01
N MET A 729 -15.20 18.99 -22.06
CA MET A 729 -14.89 19.29 -20.66
C MET A 729 -14.56 18.04 -19.84
N LEU A 730 -15.18 16.89 -20.11
CA LEU A 730 -15.05 15.69 -19.26
C LEU A 730 -14.17 14.59 -19.87
N ASP A 731 -14.11 14.51 -21.20
CA ASP A 731 -13.50 13.39 -21.92
C ASP A 731 -12.85 13.82 -23.24
N ASN A 732 -12.18 14.98 -23.24
CA ASN A 732 -11.56 15.55 -24.43
C ASN A 732 -10.58 14.58 -25.15
N LEU A 733 -10.11 14.97 -26.34
CA LEU A 733 -9.10 14.23 -27.09
C LEU A 733 -7.84 13.98 -26.24
N PRO A 734 -7.10 12.88 -26.49
CA PRO A 734 -5.79 12.67 -25.88
C PRO A 734 -4.90 13.91 -26.04
N GLY A 735 -4.18 14.28 -24.98
CA GLY A 735 -3.32 15.46 -24.94
C GLY A 735 -4.00 16.78 -24.63
N TYR A 736 -5.32 16.81 -24.42
CA TYR A 736 -6.08 17.99 -24.04
C TYR A 736 -6.73 17.81 -22.68
N PHE A 737 -6.82 18.88 -21.89
CA PHE A 737 -7.48 18.86 -20.60
C PHE A 737 -8.93 18.33 -20.69
N PRO A 738 -9.40 17.47 -19.76
CA PRO A 738 -8.76 16.98 -18.53
C PRO A 738 -7.85 15.74 -18.70
N PHE A 739 -7.38 15.48 -19.92
CA PHE A 739 -6.46 14.39 -20.26
C PHE A 739 -7.02 12.99 -19.99
N THR A 740 -8.35 12.86 -19.91
CA THR A 740 -9.06 11.60 -19.62
C THR A 740 -8.62 10.46 -20.55
N ALA A 741 -8.50 10.72 -21.86
CA ALA A 741 -8.07 9.73 -22.86
C ALA A 741 -6.53 9.62 -23.05
N GLY A 742 -5.75 10.30 -22.21
CA GLY A 742 -4.29 10.26 -22.23
C GLY A 742 -3.66 11.65 -22.22
N VAL A 743 -2.43 11.73 -21.69
CA VAL A 743 -1.71 12.99 -21.48
C VAL A 743 -0.95 13.50 -22.71
N PHE A 744 -0.84 12.69 -23.76
CA PHE A 744 -0.17 13.05 -25.02
C PHE A 744 -1.15 12.94 -26.19
N PRO A 745 -1.03 13.80 -27.22
CA PRO A 745 -1.90 13.75 -28.40
C PRO A 745 -1.85 12.42 -29.16
N PHE A 746 -0.67 11.82 -29.22
CA PHE A 746 -0.43 10.52 -29.86
C PHE A 746 0.58 9.71 -29.06
N ARG A 747 0.51 8.38 -29.19
CA ARG A 747 1.56 7.47 -28.69
C ARG A 747 2.87 7.68 -29.44
N ARG A 748 3.99 7.36 -28.78
CA ARG A 748 5.33 7.41 -29.39
C ARG A 748 5.47 6.28 -30.41
N GLU A 749 5.98 6.58 -31.61
CA GLU A 749 6.11 5.58 -32.68
C GLU A 749 7.33 4.65 -32.52
N ASN A 750 8.40 5.13 -31.86
CA ASN A 750 9.68 4.40 -31.73
C ASN A 750 10.00 3.98 -30.28
N GLU A 751 9.04 4.13 -29.35
CA GLU A 751 9.22 3.80 -27.94
C GLU A 751 7.93 3.17 -27.43
N ASP A 752 7.84 1.85 -27.59
CA ASP A 752 6.76 1.05 -27.03
C ASP A 752 6.74 1.21 -25.48
N PRO A 753 5.57 1.14 -24.84
CA PRO A 753 5.45 1.30 -23.38
C PRO A 753 6.11 0.14 -22.59
N THR A 754 6.55 -0.90 -23.30
CA THR A 754 7.22 -2.08 -22.76
C THR A 754 8.36 -1.69 -21.85
N ARG A 755 8.32 -2.18 -20.60
CA ARG A 755 9.38 -2.02 -19.63
C ARG A 755 9.75 -3.39 -19.06
N MET A 756 11.03 -3.72 -19.13
CA MET A 756 11.52 -5.07 -18.88
C MET A 756 11.96 -5.18 -17.43
N PHE A 757 11.14 -5.89 -16.63
CA PHE A 757 11.41 -6.17 -15.23
C PHE A 757 12.39 -7.34 -15.13
N ALA A 758 13.54 -7.11 -14.50
CA ALA A 758 14.55 -8.12 -14.29
C ALA A 758 15.33 -7.84 -13.00
N GLY A 759 15.76 -8.91 -12.36
CA GLY A 759 16.58 -8.88 -11.15
C GLY A 759 16.67 -10.29 -10.61
N GLU A 760 17.86 -10.87 -10.66
CA GLU A 760 18.13 -12.22 -10.13
C GLU A 760 19.63 -12.40 -9.93
N GLY A 761 20.01 -13.02 -8.81
CA GLY A 761 21.39 -13.37 -8.49
C GLY A 761 22.26 -12.15 -8.23
N ASP A 762 23.48 -12.20 -8.75
CA ASP A 762 24.45 -11.12 -8.62
C ASP A 762 24.24 -9.99 -9.67
N PRO A 763 24.85 -8.81 -9.48
CA PRO A 763 24.78 -7.71 -10.44
C PRO A 763 25.16 -8.11 -11.88
N GLN A 764 26.09 -9.05 -12.05
CA GLN A 764 26.61 -9.50 -13.33
C GLN A 764 25.55 -10.29 -14.11
N ARG A 765 24.85 -11.23 -13.45
CA ARG A 765 23.75 -12.00 -14.03
C ARG A 765 22.61 -11.10 -14.46
N THR A 766 22.21 -10.17 -13.59
CA THR A 766 21.16 -9.21 -13.92
C THR A 766 21.57 -8.27 -15.07
N ASN A 767 22.83 -7.82 -15.11
CA ASN A 767 23.33 -7.02 -16.24
C ASN A 767 23.28 -7.79 -17.58
N ARG A 768 23.67 -9.08 -17.60
CA ARG A 768 23.54 -9.95 -18.79
C ARG A 768 22.08 -10.04 -19.23
N ARG A 769 21.15 -10.18 -18.28
CA ARG A 769 19.71 -10.21 -18.54
C ARG A 769 19.19 -8.91 -19.15
N PHE A 770 19.62 -7.75 -18.64
CA PHE A 770 19.26 -6.45 -19.23
C PHE A 770 19.77 -6.31 -20.67
N LYS A 771 20.99 -6.78 -20.95
CA LYS A 771 21.56 -6.76 -22.30
C LYS A 771 20.76 -7.65 -23.26
N LEU A 772 20.41 -8.86 -22.84
CA LEU A 772 19.56 -9.78 -23.61
C LEU A 772 18.19 -9.18 -23.91
N LEU A 773 17.49 -8.69 -22.88
CA LEU A 773 16.12 -8.19 -23.01
C LEU A 773 16.05 -6.94 -23.88
N SER A 774 17.06 -6.08 -23.82
CA SER A 774 17.11 -4.85 -24.59
C SER A 774 17.77 -4.98 -25.96
N GLU A 775 18.17 -6.17 -26.37
CA GLU A 775 18.81 -6.41 -27.66
C GLU A 775 17.88 -6.01 -28.83
N GLY A 776 18.44 -5.36 -29.86
CA GLY A 776 17.68 -4.90 -31.03
C GLY A 776 16.70 -3.74 -30.78
N MET A 777 16.48 -3.32 -29.53
CA MET A 777 15.59 -2.20 -29.20
C MET A 777 16.34 -0.86 -29.23
N PRO A 778 15.81 0.18 -29.92
CA PRO A 778 16.43 1.50 -29.95
C PRO A 778 16.34 2.24 -28.60
N ALA A 779 15.29 2.01 -27.82
CA ALA A 779 15.12 2.58 -26.48
C ALA A 779 15.41 1.53 -25.39
N LYS A 780 16.28 1.87 -24.43
CA LYS A 780 16.68 0.98 -23.33
C LYS A 780 15.87 1.32 -22.08
N ARG A 781 14.74 0.61 -21.86
CA ARG A 781 13.83 0.83 -20.73
C ARG A 781 13.95 -0.29 -19.70
N LEU A 782 14.88 -0.13 -18.77
CA LEU A 782 15.21 -1.14 -17.76
C LEU A 782 14.30 -0.99 -16.53
N SER A 783 13.97 -2.10 -15.87
CA SER A 783 13.32 -2.10 -14.56
C SER A 783 13.97 -3.11 -13.64
N THR A 784 14.55 -2.63 -12.56
CA THR A 784 15.34 -3.41 -11.61
C THR A 784 14.49 -3.87 -10.43
N ALA A 785 14.52 -5.17 -10.18
CA ALA A 785 14.01 -5.81 -8.98
C ALA A 785 15.16 -6.16 -8.05
N PHE A 786 15.14 -5.70 -6.80
CA PHE A 786 16.17 -6.01 -5.82
C PHE A 786 15.76 -7.21 -4.98
N ASP A 787 16.74 -7.97 -4.51
CA ASP A 787 16.49 -9.08 -3.60
C ASP A 787 15.95 -8.58 -2.25
N SER A 788 15.35 -9.48 -1.48
CA SER A 788 14.74 -9.11 -0.20
C SER A 788 15.75 -8.52 0.80
N VAL A 789 17.02 -8.93 0.75
CA VAL A 789 18.08 -8.38 1.60
C VAL A 789 18.29 -6.88 1.30
N THR A 790 18.48 -6.54 0.02
CA THR A 790 18.63 -5.15 -0.45
C THR A 790 17.36 -4.33 -0.19
N LEU A 791 16.17 -4.91 -0.40
CA LEU A 791 14.89 -4.22 -0.18
C LEU A 791 14.71 -3.73 1.27
N TYR A 792 15.33 -4.42 2.23
CA TYR A 792 15.29 -4.07 3.65
C TYR A 792 16.53 -3.30 4.12
N GLY A 793 17.41 -2.90 3.20
CA GLY A 793 18.57 -2.09 3.52
C GLY A 793 19.65 -2.83 4.30
N GLU A 794 19.66 -4.16 4.25
CA GLU A 794 20.61 -5.01 4.95
C GLU A 794 21.76 -5.45 4.03
N GLU A 795 22.75 -6.11 4.61
CA GLU A 795 23.89 -6.68 3.90
C GLU A 795 23.75 -8.20 3.76
N PRO A 796 24.31 -8.81 2.69
CA PRO A 796 24.45 -10.26 2.61
C PRO A 796 25.30 -10.76 3.79
N ASP A 797 24.84 -11.83 4.43
CA ASP A 797 25.45 -12.43 5.63
C ASP A 797 25.45 -13.97 5.52
N GLU A 798 26.32 -14.63 6.27
CA GLU A 798 26.40 -16.10 6.34
C GLU A 798 25.27 -16.71 7.19
N ARG A 799 24.59 -15.90 8.01
CA ARG A 799 23.43 -16.32 8.81
C ARG A 799 22.36 -16.94 7.90
N PRO A 800 21.88 -18.17 8.16
CA PRO A 800 21.06 -18.91 7.20
C PRO A 800 19.79 -18.19 6.71
N ASP A 801 19.12 -17.45 7.60
CA ASP A 801 17.90 -16.71 7.27
C ASP A 801 18.13 -15.47 6.38
N ILE A 802 19.38 -14.98 6.29
CA ILE A 802 19.82 -13.97 5.31
C ILE A 802 20.43 -14.66 4.08
N TYR A 803 21.36 -15.59 4.28
CA TYR A 803 22.09 -16.28 3.20
C TYR A 803 21.16 -16.98 2.20
N GLY A 804 20.09 -17.61 2.69
CA GLY A 804 19.07 -18.23 1.85
C GLY A 804 18.31 -17.24 0.95
N LYS A 805 18.39 -15.94 1.21
CA LYS A 805 17.65 -14.88 0.51
C LYS A 805 18.51 -14.01 -0.41
N VAL A 806 19.83 -14.03 -0.24
CA VAL A 806 20.77 -13.26 -1.07
C VAL A 806 20.61 -13.65 -2.54
N GLY A 807 20.29 -12.68 -3.40
CA GLY A 807 20.11 -12.86 -4.84
C GLY A 807 18.87 -13.65 -5.27
N ASN A 808 17.98 -14.02 -4.33
CA ASN A 808 16.70 -14.65 -4.63
C ASN A 808 15.62 -13.60 -4.83
N SER A 809 14.74 -13.83 -5.82
CA SER A 809 13.62 -12.94 -6.19
C SER A 809 14.04 -11.51 -6.57
N GLY A 810 15.32 -11.29 -6.86
CA GLY A 810 15.88 -9.98 -7.17
C GLY A 810 17.40 -9.99 -7.22
N VAL A 811 18.00 -8.87 -7.63
CA VAL A 811 19.45 -8.68 -7.62
C VAL A 811 19.95 -8.24 -6.25
N SER A 812 21.04 -8.84 -5.78
CA SER A 812 21.71 -8.43 -4.53
C SER A 812 22.64 -7.23 -4.80
N VAL A 813 22.37 -6.08 -4.16
CA VAL A 813 23.19 -4.86 -4.27
C VAL A 813 23.47 -4.30 -2.88
N ALA A 814 24.71 -4.41 -2.41
CA ALA A 814 25.12 -3.95 -1.09
C ALA A 814 26.06 -2.73 -1.13
N THR A 815 26.70 -2.47 -2.27
CA THR A 815 27.73 -1.43 -2.42
C THR A 815 27.56 -0.63 -3.71
N LEU A 816 28.24 0.53 -3.79
CA LEU A 816 28.30 1.32 -5.03
C LEU A 816 28.94 0.52 -6.19
N ASP A 817 29.90 -0.37 -5.91
CA ASP A 817 30.56 -1.17 -6.94
C ASP A 817 29.64 -2.25 -7.52
N ASP A 818 28.71 -2.78 -6.73
CA ASP A 818 27.61 -3.63 -7.21
C ASP A 818 26.72 -2.85 -8.18
N MET A 819 26.33 -1.62 -7.81
CA MET A 819 25.51 -0.76 -8.66
C MET A 819 26.21 -0.40 -9.99
N LYS A 820 27.53 -0.16 -9.97
CA LYS A 820 28.33 0.05 -11.18
C LYS A 820 28.30 -1.17 -12.09
N THR A 821 28.45 -2.35 -11.50
CA THR A 821 28.43 -3.64 -12.23
C THR A 821 27.06 -3.88 -12.87
N LEU A 822 25.98 -3.57 -12.13
CA LEU A 822 24.61 -3.76 -12.57
C LEU A 822 24.28 -3.02 -13.87
N TYR A 823 24.77 -1.78 -14.02
CA TYR A 823 24.47 -0.92 -15.17
C TYR A 823 25.64 -0.76 -16.15
N ASP A 824 26.66 -1.60 -16.05
CA ASP A 824 27.78 -1.57 -16.98
C ASP A 824 27.33 -1.78 -18.44
N GLY A 825 27.88 -0.96 -19.34
CA GLY A 825 27.51 -0.92 -20.75
C GLY A 825 26.24 -0.13 -21.10
N PHE A 826 25.52 0.44 -20.13
CA PHE A 826 24.37 1.32 -20.37
C PHE A 826 24.73 2.78 -20.03
N ASP A 827 24.61 3.69 -21.00
CA ASP A 827 24.75 5.13 -20.74
C ASP A 827 23.50 5.68 -20.05
N LEU A 828 23.61 5.95 -18.75
CA LEU A 828 22.50 6.39 -17.90
C LEU A 828 22.04 7.83 -18.20
N CYS A 829 22.85 8.62 -18.92
CA CYS A 829 22.51 9.98 -19.35
C CYS A 829 22.04 10.05 -20.82
N ALA A 830 21.99 8.91 -21.52
CA ALA A 830 21.50 8.88 -22.90
C ALA A 830 19.99 9.17 -22.94
N PRO A 831 19.51 10.00 -23.90
CA PRO A 831 18.09 10.35 -24.01
C PRO A 831 17.16 9.14 -24.17
N GLU A 832 17.63 8.08 -24.80
CA GLU A 832 16.91 6.83 -25.09
C GLU A 832 17.05 5.76 -23.99
N THR A 833 17.82 6.01 -22.93
CA THR A 833 17.96 5.12 -21.77
C THR A 833 17.11 5.63 -20.62
N SER A 834 16.34 4.75 -19.98
CA SER A 834 15.66 5.07 -18.71
C SER A 834 15.61 3.87 -17.79
N VAL A 835 16.00 4.07 -16.53
CA VAL A 835 16.05 3.00 -15.52
C VAL A 835 14.97 3.24 -14.47
N SER A 836 14.15 2.22 -14.23
CA SER A 836 13.22 2.17 -13.10
C SER A 836 13.78 1.26 -12.01
N MET A 837 13.75 1.68 -10.76
CA MET A 837 14.25 0.91 -9.61
C MET A 837 13.11 0.74 -8.60
N THR A 838 12.70 -0.51 -8.38
CA THR A 838 11.65 -0.87 -7.42
C THR A 838 12.27 -1.04 -6.04
N ILE A 839 12.42 0.05 -5.31
CA ILE A 839 13.00 0.12 -3.96
C ILE A 839 12.24 1.15 -3.13
N ASN A 840 12.02 0.87 -1.83
CA ASN A 840 11.25 1.74 -0.93
C ASN A 840 12.03 2.14 0.32
N GLY A 841 12.17 1.26 1.31
CA GLY A 841 12.82 1.56 2.60
C GLY A 841 14.19 2.26 2.48
N PRO A 842 15.18 1.63 1.80
CA PRO A 842 16.48 2.23 1.58
C PRO A 842 16.59 2.96 0.22
N ALA A 843 15.47 3.40 -0.36
CA ALA A 843 15.46 4.11 -1.65
C ALA A 843 16.39 5.32 -1.72
N PRO A 844 16.53 6.16 -0.66
CA PRO A 844 17.49 7.28 -0.68
C PRO A 844 18.93 6.81 -0.89
N THR A 845 19.34 5.72 -0.23
CA THR A 845 20.70 5.16 -0.35
C THR A 845 20.95 4.58 -1.73
N ILE A 846 20.00 3.77 -2.24
CA ILE A 846 20.09 3.16 -3.58
C ILE A 846 20.08 4.22 -4.68
N LEU A 847 19.27 5.28 -4.53
CA LEU A 847 19.25 6.40 -5.46
C LEU A 847 20.58 7.18 -5.46
N ALA A 848 21.18 7.40 -4.29
CA ALA A 848 22.49 8.02 -4.19
C ALA A 848 23.57 7.17 -4.87
N MET A 849 23.52 5.83 -4.73
CA MET A 849 24.41 4.93 -5.49
C MET A 849 24.20 5.09 -6.99
N PHE A 850 22.95 5.06 -7.47
CA PHE A 850 22.62 5.20 -8.88
C PHE A 850 23.09 6.53 -9.49
N PHE A 851 22.88 7.65 -8.80
CA PHE A 851 23.38 8.96 -9.27
C PHE A 851 24.90 9.02 -9.30
N ASN A 852 25.59 8.41 -8.33
CA ASN A 852 27.04 8.29 -8.38
C ASN A 852 27.51 7.44 -9.56
N VAL A 853 26.79 6.38 -9.96
CA VAL A 853 27.12 5.64 -11.20
C VAL A 853 26.95 6.52 -12.43
N ALA A 854 25.83 7.24 -12.57
CA ALA A 854 25.61 8.14 -13.71
C ALA A 854 26.68 9.24 -13.80
N ILE A 855 27.07 9.82 -12.65
CA ILE A 855 28.16 10.79 -12.54
C ILE A 855 29.50 10.16 -12.95
N ASP A 856 29.87 9.02 -12.36
CA ASP A 856 31.15 8.36 -12.60
C ASP A 856 31.31 7.98 -14.08
N GLN A 857 30.23 7.56 -14.76
CA GLN A 857 30.22 7.30 -16.21
C GLN A 857 30.57 8.55 -17.03
N GLN A 858 29.96 9.71 -16.74
CA GLN A 858 30.24 10.94 -17.49
C GLN A 858 31.61 11.52 -17.15
N VAL A 859 32.06 11.39 -15.90
CA VAL A 859 33.42 11.79 -15.48
C VAL A 859 34.48 10.95 -16.19
N ALA A 860 34.28 9.63 -16.26
CA ALA A 860 35.20 8.73 -16.98
C ALA A 860 35.25 9.09 -18.48
N ARG A 861 34.09 9.31 -19.10
CA ARG A 861 33.99 9.73 -20.51
C ARG A 861 34.70 11.06 -20.76
N MET A 862 34.47 12.07 -19.94
CA MET A 862 35.09 13.39 -20.10
C MET A 862 36.60 13.35 -19.83
N THR A 863 37.05 12.58 -18.84
CA THR A 863 38.48 12.35 -18.55
C THR A 863 39.17 11.70 -19.75
N GLN A 864 38.54 10.69 -20.35
CA GLN A 864 39.05 10.04 -21.56
C GLN A 864 39.09 11.00 -22.76
N GLN A 865 38.06 11.83 -22.95
CA GLN A 865 38.01 12.83 -24.02
C GLN A 865 39.08 13.92 -23.87
N GLN A 866 39.38 14.35 -22.65
CA GLN A 866 40.39 15.37 -22.36
C GLN A 866 41.82 14.80 -22.30
N GLY A 867 41.97 13.48 -22.11
CA GLY A 867 43.28 12.82 -21.94
C GLY A 867 44.00 13.20 -20.64
N ARG A 868 43.31 13.82 -19.69
CA ARG A 868 43.83 14.25 -18.37
C ARG A 868 42.73 14.22 -17.31
N ALA A 869 43.13 14.29 -16.04
CA ALA A 869 42.19 14.54 -14.95
C ALA A 869 41.45 15.88 -15.14
N LEU A 870 40.17 15.89 -14.80
CA LEU A 870 39.34 17.08 -14.82
C LEU A 870 39.75 18.05 -13.71
N THR A 871 39.69 19.35 -13.99
CA THR A 871 39.76 20.38 -12.96
C THR A 871 38.50 20.36 -12.09
N ASP A 872 38.54 20.95 -10.90
CA ASP A 872 37.37 21.00 -10.00
C ASP A 872 36.14 21.64 -10.65
N GLN A 873 36.36 22.67 -11.48
CA GLN A 873 35.28 23.35 -12.21
C GLN A 873 34.68 22.44 -13.29
N GLU A 874 35.52 21.72 -14.04
CA GLU A 874 35.06 20.75 -15.05
C GLU A 874 34.32 19.59 -14.39
N LEU A 875 34.84 19.06 -13.28
CA LEU A 875 34.20 18.00 -12.50
C LEU A 875 32.81 18.43 -12.00
N ALA A 876 32.70 19.63 -11.43
CA ALA A 876 31.43 20.18 -10.97
C ALA A 876 30.43 20.38 -12.13
N ALA A 877 30.90 20.85 -13.28
CA ALA A 877 30.07 20.99 -14.48
C ALA A 877 29.59 19.64 -15.02
N THR A 878 30.47 18.63 -15.07
CA THR A 878 30.11 17.27 -15.49
C THR A 878 29.12 16.62 -14.53
N ARG A 879 29.30 16.80 -13.22
CA ARG A 879 28.33 16.32 -12.20
C ARG A 879 26.95 16.92 -12.41
N ARG A 880 26.87 18.26 -12.60
CA ARG A 880 25.61 18.96 -12.88
C ARG A 880 24.96 18.43 -14.17
N ALA A 881 25.73 18.32 -15.24
CA ALA A 881 25.22 17.82 -16.52
C ALA A 881 24.69 16.38 -16.41
N ALA A 882 25.35 15.50 -15.65
CA ALA A 882 24.85 14.16 -15.41
C ALA A 882 23.48 14.17 -14.69
N LEU A 883 23.35 14.96 -13.62
CA LEU A 883 22.12 15.08 -12.83
C LEU A 883 20.95 15.71 -13.63
N GLU A 884 21.22 16.66 -14.51
CA GLU A 884 20.19 17.28 -15.38
C GLU A 884 19.67 16.32 -16.45
N ASN A 885 20.51 15.39 -16.93
CA ASN A 885 20.21 14.53 -18.08
C ASN A 885 19.86 13.08 -17.70
N VAL A 886 20.18 12.62 -16.50
CA VAL A 886 19.83 11.27 -16.03
C VAL A 886 18.32 11.03 -16.09
N ARG A 887 17.92 9.88 -16.64
CA ARG A 887 16.51 9.51 -16.85
C ARG A 887 16.15 8.25 -16.10
N GLY A 888 15.06 8.32 -15.34
CA GLY A 888 14.61 7.14 -14.60
C GLY A 888 13.51 7.40 -13.59
N THR A 889 13.29 6.41 -12.74
CA THR A 889 12.30 6.40 -11.69
C THR A 889 12.82 5.61 -10.51
N VAL A 890 12.70 6.16 -9.31
CA VAL A 890 12.78 5.39 -8.08
C VAL A 890 11.35 5.25 -7.54
N GLN A 891 11.00 4.08 -7.01
CA GLN A 891 9.64 3.84 -6.54
C GLN A 891 9.34 4.65 -5.27
N ALA A 892 10.04 4.38 -4.17
CA ALA A 892 10.14 5.25 -2.99
C ALA A 892 8.81 5.78 -2.40
N ASP A 893 7.70 5.07 -2.60
CA ASP A 893 6.41 5.44 -2.01
C ASP A 893 6.28 4.75 -0.65
N ILE A 894 6.52 5.51 0.40
CA ILE A 894 6.52 5.09 1.80
C ILE A 894 5.10 4.90 2.33
N LEU A 895 4.13 5.66 1.81
CA LEU A 895 2.75 5.61 2.30
C LEU A 895 2.12 4.26 2.00
N LYS A 896 2.38 3.69 0.80
CA LYS A 896 1.92 2.33 0.49
C LYS A 896 2.60 1.24 1.31
N GLU A 897 3.79 1.50 1.87
CA GLU A 897 4.53 0.49 2.65
C GLU A 897 3.79 0.15 3.93
N ASP A 898 3.30 1.17 4.64
CA ASP A 898 2.50 0.95 5.85
C ASP A 898 1.09 0.44 5.51
N GLN A 899 0.56 0.76 4.33
CA GLN A 899 -0.80 0.39 3.93
C GLN A 899 -0.91 -1.05 3.41
N GLY A 900 0.06 -1.54 2.62
CA GLY A 900 -0.06 -2.84 1.94
C GLY A 900 1.22 -3.61 1.61
N GLN A 901 2.37 -2.97 1.34
CA GLN A 901 3.58 -3.71 0.91
C GLN A 901 4.49 -4.18 2.05
N ASN A 902 4.49 -3.47 3.18
CA ASN A 902 5.19 -3.84 4.40
C ASN A 902 6.73 -3.91 4.30
N THR A 903 7.39 -3.14 3.41
CA THR A 903 8.87 -3.04 3.33
C THR A 903 9.42 -1.75 3.95
N CYS A 904 8.65 -1.09 4.82
CA CYS A 904 9.13 0.06 5.58
C CYS A 904 10.14 -0.38 6.65
N ILE A 905 11.34 0.21 6.64
CA ILE A 905 12.41 -0.11 7.60
C ILE A 905 12.64 1.00 8.62
N PHE A 906 12.40 2.26 8.24
CA PHE A 906 12.49 3.40 9.14
C PHE A 906 11.09 3.85 9.63
N SER A 907 11.04 4.72 10.62
CA SER A 907 9.77 5.37 10.97
C SER A 907 9.16 6.08 9.74
N THR A 908 7.83 6.06 9.62
CA THR A 908 7.11 6.66 8.49
C THR A 908 7.42 8.16 8.37
N GLU A 909 7.49 8.87 9.50
CA GLU A 909 7.83 10.29 9.55
C GLU A 909 9.24 10.56 9.03
N PHE A 910 10.25 9.82 9.51
CA PHE A 910 11.63 9.96 9.03
C PHE A 910 11.73 9.69 7.54
N SER A 911 11.09 8.61 7.07
CA SER A 911 11.07 8.26 5.66
C SER A 911 10.47 9.37 4.80
N LEU A 912 9.34 9.97 5.21
CA LEU A 912 8.71 11.09 4.51
C LEU A 912 9.58 12.36 4.54
N LYS A 913 10.31 12.62 5.63
CA LYS A 913 11.29 13.70 5.72
C LYS A 913 12.40 13.51 4.68
N VAL A 914 13.00 12.32 4.60
CA VAL A 914 14.07 12.03 3.64
C VAL A 914 13.56 12.04 2.20
N MET A 915 12.31 11.63 1.94
CA MET A 915 11.68 11.79 0.63
C MET A 915 11.56 13.27 0.23
N GLY A 916 11.20 14.13 1.17
CA GLY A 916 11.27 15.57 0.97
C GLY A 916 12.70 16.06 0.68
N ASP A 917 13.72 15.50 1.32
CA ASP A 917 15.12 15.88 1.12
C ASP A 917 15.62 15.52 -0.28
N ILE A 918 15.20 14.36 -0.80
CA ILE A 918 15.43 13.96 -2.21
C ILE A 918 14.80 14.99 -3.15
N GLN A 919 13.52 15.33 -2.92
CA GLN A 919 12.83 16.27 -3.79
C GLN A 919 13.45 17.67 -3.75
N ALA A 920 13.87 18.15 -2.58
CA ALA A 920 14.60 19.41 -2.45
C ALA A 920 15.90 19.38 -3.26
N TYR A 921 16.68 18.30 -3.10
CA TYR A 921 17.91 18.11 -3.85
C TYR A 921 17.68 18.11 -5.37
N PHE A 922 16.59 17.48 -5.84
CA PHE A 922 16.23 17.47 -7.27
C PHE A 922 15.96 18.88 -7.80
N VAL A 923 15.25 19.70 -7.03
CA VAL A 923 14.96 21.10 -7.40
C VAL A 923 16.25 21.91 -7.47
N ASP A 924 17.07 21.83 -6.42
CA ASP A 924 18.32 22.61 -6.29
C ASP A 924 19.35 22.26 -7.37
N HIS A 925 19.34 21.00 -7.85
CA HIS A 925 20.32 20.49 -8.84
C HIS A 925 19.73 20.31 -10.25
N GLY A 926 18.50 20.77 -10.50
CA GLY A 926 17.90 20.72 -11.84
C GLY A 926 17.56 19.32 -12.36
N VAL A 927 17.32 18.35 -11.48
CA VAL A 927 16.97 16.96 -11.83
C VAL A 927 15.52 16.89 -12.31
N ARG A 928 15.32 17.13 -13.61
CA ARG A 928 13.98 17.27 -14.24
C ARG A 928 13.50 16.03 -15.01
N ASN A 929 14.40 15.06 -15.18
CA ASN A 929 14.23 13.90 -16.05
C ASN A 929 14.11 12.59 -15.27
N PHE A 930 14.18 12.66 -13.93
CA PHE A 930 14.04 11.54 -13.01
C PHE A 930 12.81 11.74 -12.13
N TYR A 931 11.99 10.69 -11.99
CA TYR A 931 10.85 10.70 -11.09
C TYR A 931 11.30 10.32 -9.67
N SER A 932 11.12 11.23 -8.72
CA SER A 932 11.57 11.08 -7.32
C SER A 932 10.71 10.12 -6.51
N VAL A 933 9.46 9.91 -6.95
CA VAL A 933 8.53 8.95 -6.36
C VAL A 933 7.60 8.39 -7.43
N SER A 934 7.33 7.09 -7.35
CA SER A 934 6.30 6.38 -8.11
C SER A 934 5.20 5.93 -7.16
N ILE A 935 4.18 6.78 -7.01
CA ILE A 935 3.05 6.62 -6.10
C ILE A 935 2.24 5.40 -6.54
N SER A 936 2.21 4.35 -5.71
CA SER A 936 1.88 3.01 -6.18
C SER A 936 0.69 2.38 -5.47
N GLY A 937 -0.30 1.99 -6.27
CA GLY A 937 -1.44 1.16 -5.88
C GLY A 937 -1.27 -0.33 -6.15
N TYR A 938 -0.28 -0.72 -6.97
CA TYR A 938 -0.06 -2.12 -7.33
C TYR A 938 -0.06 -3.04 -6.11
N HIS A 939 0.81 -2.76 -5.14
CA HIS A 939 0.98 -3.56 -3.93
C HIS A 939 -0.24 -3.52 -3.00
N ILE A 940 -0.97 -2.40 -2.98
CA ILE A 940 -2.24 -2.28 -2.23
C ILE A 940 -3.28 -3.26 -2.81
N ALA A 941 -3.36 -3.39 -4.14
CA ALA A 941 -4.24 -4.34 -4.80
C ALA A 941 -3.80 -5.79 -4.59
N GLU A 942 -2.51 -6.08 -4.77
CA GLU A 942 -1.96 -7.42 -4.57
C GLU A 942 -2.14 -7.91 -3.12
N ALA A 943 -2.17 -7.01 -2.13
CA ALA A 943 -2.45 -7.34 -0.74
C ALA A 943 -3.93 -7.72 -0.46
N GLY A 944 -4.87 -7.26 -1.28
CA GLY A 944 -6.27 -7.31 -0.86
C GLY A 944 -7.24 -6.44 -1.63
N ALA A 945 -6.80 -5.24 -2.02
CA ALA A 945 -7.71 -4.18 -2.34
C ALA A 945 -8.43 -4.40 -3.68
N ASN A 946 -9.71 -4.08 -3.69
CA ASN A 946 -10.48 -3.95 -4.93
C ASN A 946 -9.97 -2.71 -5.74
N PRO A 947 -10.33 -2.58 -7.03
CA PRO A 947 -9.87 -1.48 -7.88
C PRO A 947 -10.22 -0.07 -7.37
N ILE A 948 -11.35 0.11 -6.67
CA ILE A 948 -11.78 1.41 -6.13
C ILE A 948 -10.87 1.80 -4.96
N SER A 949 -10.68 0.90 -4.00
CA SER A 949 -9.81 1.12 -2.83
C SER A 949 -8.36 1.35 -3.27
N GLN A 950 -7.87 0.58 -4.24
CA GLN A 950 -6.56 0.81 -4.86
C GLN A 950 -6.45 2.24 -5.40
N LEU A 951 -7.37 2.64 -6.27
CA LEU A 951 -7.31 3.94 -6.95
C LEU A 951 -7.41 5.09 -5.94
N ALA A 952 -8.34 5.01 -5.00
CA ALA A 952 -8.55 6.03 -3.98
C ALA A 952 -7.33 6.21 -3.08
N TYR A 953 -6.78 5.13 -2.51
CA TYR A 953 -5.62 5.24 -1.63
C TYR A 953 -4.38 5.73 -2.37
N THR A 954 -4.19 5.31 -3.62
CA THR A 954 -3.05 5.76 -4.43
C THR A 954 -3.11 7.25 -4.74
N LEU A 955 -4.27 7.77 -5.18
CA LEU A 955 -4.42 9.20 -5.43
C LEU A 955 -4.32 10.01 -4.12
N ALA A 956 -4.89 9.51 -3.03
CA ALA A 956 -4.80 10.15 -1.72
C ALA A 956 -3.35 10.23 -1.23
N ASN A 957 -2.56 9.16 -1.41
CA ASN A 957 -1.12 9.15 -1.12
C ASN A 957 -0.39 10.20 -1.98
N GLY A 958 -0.70 10.28 -3.27
CA GLY A 958 -0.13 11.29 -4.17
C GLY A 958 -0.42 12.72 -3.73
N PHE A 959 -1.66 13.02 -3.33
CA PHE A 959 -2.00 14.34 -2.77
C PHE A 959 -1.36 14.60 -1.41
N THR A 960 -1.09 13.56 -0.63
CA THR A 960 -0.35 13.69 0.64
C THR A 960 1.10 14.12 0.41
N TYR A 961 1.77 13.56 -0.61
CA TYR A 961 3.08 14.02 -1.04
C TYR A 961 3.06 15.48 -1.52
N VAL A 962 2.03 15.87 -2.28
CA VAL A 962 1.84 17.26 -2.71
C VAL A 962 1.76 18.18 -1.50
N GLU A 963 0.92 17.87 -0.51
CA GLU A 963 0.79 18.70 0.69
C GLU A 963 2.07 18.73 1.54
N ALA A 964 2.77 17.59 1.65
CA ALA A 964 4.04 17.52 2.36
C ALA A 964 5.10 18.42 1.72
N TYR A 965 5.24 18.41 0.39
CA TYR A 965 6.23 19.24 -0.31
C TYR A 965 5.86 20.72 -0.31
N LEU A 966 4.57 21.05 -0.42
CA LEU A 966 4.10 22.43 -0.25
C LEU A 966 4.35 22.95 1.17
N ALA A 967 4.19 22.12 2.21
CA ALA A 967 4.50 22.48 3.59
C ALA A 967 5.99 22.77 3.82
N ARG A 968 6.88 22.18 3.02
CA ARG A 968 8.32 22.49 2.99
C ARG A 968 8.68 23.71 2.13
N GLY A 969 7.70 24.40 1.55
CA GLY A 969 7.92 25.64 0.78
C GLY A 969 8.30 25.44 -0.68
N MET A 970 8.16 24.23 -1.24
CA MET A 970 8.41 23.97 -2.66
C MET A 970 7.25 24.47 -3.52
N SER A 971 7.52 25.01 -4.71
CA SER A 971 6.46 25.36 -5.67
C SER A 971 5.85 24.09 -6.28
N ILE A 972 4.54 24.08 -6.51
CA ILE A 972 3.82 22.93 -7.09
C ILE A 972 4.42 22.49 -8.44
N ASP A 973 4.85 23.46 -9.25
CA ASP A 973 5.36 23.22 -10.60
C ASP A 973 6.82 22.72 -10.63
N ASP A 974 7.53 22.79 -9.50
CA ASP A 974 8.91 22.33 -9.39
C ASP A 974 8.98 20.81 -9.16
N PHE A 975 7.95 20.21 -8.55
CA PHE A 975 7.95 18.78 -8.20
C PHE A 975 6.81 17.97 -8.81
N ALA A 976 5.61 18.53 -9.05
CA ALA A 976 4.49 17.75 -9.58
C ALA A 976 4.81 17.04 -10.91
N PRO A 977 5.58 17.63 -11.85
CA PRO A 977 6.01 16.93 -13.07
C PRO A 977 6.93 15.72 -12.85
N ASN A 978 7.53 15.60 -11.67
CA ASN A 978 8.43 14.53 -11.25
C ASN A 978 7.72 13.45 -10.41
N LEU A 979 6.40 13.56 -10.24
CA LEU A 979 5.57 12.50 -9.67
C LEU A 979 5.15 11.52 -10.77
N SER A 980 5.36 10.24 -10.54
CA SER A 980 4.84 9.15 -11.36
C SER A 980 3.84 8.32 -10.55
N PHE A 981 2.96 7.60 -11.23
CA PHE A 981 1.99 6.69 -10.62
C PHE A 981 2.19 5.26 -11.08
N PHE A 982 1.72 4.29 -10.29
CA PHE A 982 1.85 2.87 -10.61
C PHE A 982 0.65 2.04 -10.13
N PHE A 983 -0.12 1.47 -11.05
CA PHE A 983 -1.34 0.71 -10.77
C PHE A 983 -1.22 -0.78 -11.15
N SER A 984 -2.00 -1.63 -10.49
CA SER A 984 -2.32 -3.01 -10.91
C SER A 984 -3.54 -3.01 -11.82
N ASN A 985 -3.55 -3.90 -12.82
CA ASN A 985 -4.73 -4.23 -13.61
C ASN A 985 -5.14 -5.69 -13.37
N GLY A 986 -6.31 -5.89 -12.78
CA GLY A 986 -6.92 -7.21 -12.57
C GLY A 986 -8.06 -7.51 -13.55
N MET A 987 -8.97 -8.39 -13.15
CA MET A 987 -10.07 -8.89 -14.00
C MET A 987 -11.40 -8.16 -13.77
N ASP A 988 -11.52 -7.36 -12.71
CA ASP A 988 -12.71 -6.60 -12.37
C ASP A 988 -13.01 -5.49 -13.41
N PRO A 989 -14.29 -5.16 -13.66
CA PRO A 989 -14.68 -4.18 -14.69
C PRO A 989 -13.99 -2.82 -14.57
N GLU A 990 -13.83 -2.32 -13.33
CA GLU A 990 -13.34 -0.99 -13.00
C GLU A 990 -11.89 -0.76 -13.48
N TYR A 991 -11.10 -1.83 -13.63
CA TYR A 991 -9.75 -1.74 -14.21
C TYR A 991 -9.73 -1.19 -15.64
N THR A 992 -10.85 -1.31 -16.35
CA THR A 992 -11.01 -0.76 -17.71
C THR A 992 -10.99 0.77 -17.74
N VAL A 993 -11.32 1.43 -16.62
CA VAL A 993 -11.42 2.89 -16.50
C VAL A 993 -10.53 3.50 -15.43
N LEU A 994 -9.69 2.70 -14.78
CA LEU A 994 -8.87 3.14 -13.64
C LEU A 994 -7.93 4.30 -14.01
N GLY A 995 -7.21 4.19 -15.13
CA GLY A 995 -6.24 5.19 -15.56
C GLY A 995 -6.89 6.51 -15.99
N ARG A 996 -8.00 6.46 -16.74
CA ARG A 996 -8.74 7.66 -17.14
C ARG A 996 -9.37 8.41 -15.97
N VAL A 997 -9.91 7.71 -14.98
CA VAL A 997 -10.42 8.34 -13.74
C VAL A 997 -9.28 9.01 -12.99
N ALA A 998 -8.14 8.31 -12.83
CA ALA A 998 -6.95 8.88 -12.18
C ALA A 998 -6.50 10.19 -12.83
N ARG A 999 -6.40 10.21 -14.17
CA ARG A 999 -6.02 11.40 -14.94
C ARG A 999 -6.99 12.56 -14.75
N ARG A 1000 -8.30 12.30 -14.80
CA ARG A 1000 -9.34 13.34 -14.69
C ARG A 1000 -9.34 13.99 -13.31
N ILE A 1001 -9.35 13.20 -12.23
CA ILE A 1001 -9.29 13.69 -10.84
C ILE A 1001 -8.02 14.53 -10.63
N TRP A 1002 -6.86 13.99 -11.02
CA TRP A 1002 -5.58 14.69 -10.85
C TRP A 1002 -5.51 16.00 -11.62
N ALA A 1003 -5.89 15.99 -12.90
CA ALA A 1003 -5.81 17.18 -13.74
C ALA A 1003 -6.72 18.32 -13.21
N VAL A 1004 -7.96 17.97 -12.83
CA VAL A 1004 -8.91 18.94 -12.26
C VAL A 1004 -8.38 19.50 -10.94
N ALA A 1005 -7.92 18.64 -10.02
CA ALA A 1005 -7.34 19.08 -8.75
C ALA A 1005 -6.12 19.98 -8.95
N MET A 1006 -5.16 19.56 -9.77
CA MET A 1006 -3.94 20.32 -10.05
C MET A 1006 -4.22 21.71 -10.61
N ARG A 1007 -5.21 21.84 -11.51
CA ARG A 1007 -5.55 23.15 -12.05
C ARG A 1007 -6.37 23.99 -11.08
N GLU A 1008 -7.51 23.46 -10.64
CA GLU A 1008 -8.53 24.26 -9.95
C GLU A 1008 -8.19 24.51 -8.49
N ARG A 1009 -7.58 23.53 -7.80
CA ARG A 1009 -7.20 23.65 -6.39
C ARG A 1009 -5.81 24.22 -6.19
N TYR A 1010 -4.83 23.71 -6.94
CA TYR A 1010 -3.42 24.05 -6.74
C TYR A 1010 -2.89 25.12 -7.70
N GLY A 1011 -3.65 25.52 -8.72
CA GLY A 1011 -3.23 26.54 -9.68
C GLY A 1011 -2.02 26.13 -10.54
N ALA A 1012 -1.77 24.82 -10.67
CA ALA A 1012 -0.57 24.29 -11.31
C ALA A 1012 -0.64 24.39 -12.84
N ASN A 1013 0.52 24.44 -13.48
CA ASN A 1013 0.63 24.53 -14.93
C ASN A 1013 0.20 23.22 -15.64
N GLU A 1014 0.11 23.27 -16.97
CA GLU A 1014 -0.34 22.13 -17.79
C GLU A 1014 0.54 20.87 -17.61
N ARG A 1015 1.85 21.02 -17.39
CA ARG A 1015 2.75 19.87 -17.20
C ARG A 1015 2.46 19.16 -15.89
N SER A 1016 2.15 19.90 -14.82
CA SER A 1016 1.79 19.39 -13.50
C SER A 1016 0.42 18.69 -13.49
N GLN A 1017 -0.49 19.09 -14.39
CA GLN A 1017 -1.82 18.48 -14.57
C GLN A 1017 -1.76 17.09 -15.22
N LYS A 1018 -0.64 16.71 -15.85
CA LYS A 1018 -0.51 15.46 -16.62
C LYS A 1018 -0.04 14.30 -15.73
N LEU A 1019 -1.00 13.55 -15.19
CA LEU A 1019 -0.73 12.30 -14.47
C LEU A 1019 -0.20 11.23 -15.43
N LYS A 1020 1.04 10.81 -15.23
CA LYS A 1020 1.67 9.71 -15.97
C LYS A 1020 1.72 8.48 -15.07
N TYR A 1021 1.41 7.32 -15.63
CA TYR A 1021 1.42 6.09 -14.85
C TYR A 1021 1.98 4.88 -15.59
N HIS A 1022 2.54 3.99 -14.79
CA HIS A 1022 2.85 2.62 -15.13
C HIS A 1022 1.67 1.71 -14.75
N VAL A 1023 1.45 0.64 -15.52
CA VAL A 1023 0.55 -0.46 -15.18
C VAL A 1023 1.33 -1.76 -15.17
N GLN A 1024 1.03 -2.61 -14.19
CA GLN A 1024 1.43 -4.01 -14.17
C GLN A 1024 0.18 -4.88 -14.11
N THR A 1025 0.16 -5.98 -14.85
CA THR A 1025 -0.89 -7.01 -14.76
C THR A 1025 -0.89 -7.63 -13.36
N SER A 1026 -2.05 -8.00 -12.82
CA SER A 1026 -2.16 -8.47 -11.43
C SER A 1026 -1.52 -9.85 -11.23
N GLY A 1027 -0.54 -9.95 -10.33
CA GLY A 1027 0.08 -11.22 -9.94
C GLY A 1027 -0.89 -12.14 -9.20
N ARG A 1028 -1.76 -11.58 -8.35
CA ARG A 1028 -2.79 -12.27 -7.58
C ARG A 1028 -3.86 -12.95 -8.45
N SER A 1029 -4.04 -12.47 -9.68
CA SER A 1029 -4.93 -13.10 -10.66
C SER A 1029 -4.34 -14.35 -11.30
N LEU A 1030 -3.04 -14.60 -11.11
CA LEU A 1030 -2.30 -15.73 -11.68
C LEU A 1030 -2.21 -16.86 -10.66
N HIS A 1031 -2.34 -18.10 -11.13
CA HIS A 1031 -2.55 -19.26 -10.27
C HIS A 1031 -1.50 -20.34 -10.55
N ALA A 1032 -1.13 -21.10 -9.52
CA ALA A 1032 -0.19 -22.21 -9.62
C ALA A 1032 -0.82 -23.46 -10.28
N GLN A 1033 -2.15 -23.55 -10.29
CA GLN A 1033 -2.90 -24.55 -11.05
C GLN A 1033 -3.15 -24.06 -12.48
N GLU A 1034 -3.00 -24.97 -13.45
CA GLU A 1034 -3.24 -24.68 -14.88
C GLU A 1034 -2.52 -23.40 -15.34
N ILE A 1035 -1.21 -23.33 -15.09
CA ILE A 1035 -0.40 -22.11 -15.27
C ILE A 1035 -0.49 -21.51 -16.67
N ASP A 1036 -0.75 -22.30 -17.71
CA ASP A 1036 -0.92 -21.79 -19.08
C ASP A 1036 -2.14 -20.85 -19.22
N PHE A 1037 -3.16 -20.98 -18.37
CA PHE A 1037 -4.31 -20.06 -18.39
C PHE A 1037 -3.93 -18.65 -17.92
N ASN A 1038 -2.77 -18.47 -17.28
CA ASN A 1038 -2.28 -17.17 -16.85
C ASN A 1038 -1.98 -16.24 -18.04
N ASP A 1039 -1.49 -16.75 -19.17
CA ASP A 1039 -1.26 -15.93 -20.37
C ASP A 1039 -2.56 -15.30 -20.91
N ILE A 1040 -3.68 -16.01 -20.78
CA ILE A 1040 -5.00 -15.50 -21.18
C ILE A 1040 -5.39 -14.30 -20.30
N ARG A 1041 -5.23 -14.44 -18.99
CA ARG A 1041 -5.54 -13.38 -18.01
C ARG A 1041 -4.66 -12.15 -18.25
N THR A 1042 -3.34 -12.36 -18.35
CA THR A 1042 -2.36 -11.31 -18.62
C THR A 1042 -2.65 -10.59 -19.93
N THR A 1043 -3.08 -11.31 -20.98
CA THR A 1043 -3.45 -10.71 -22.27
C THR A 1043 -4.64 -9.75 -22.15
N LEU A 1044 -5.69 -10.14 -21.43
CA LEU A 1044 -6.87 -9.30 -21.24
C LEU A 1044 -6.55 -8.05 -20.41
N GLN A 1045 -5.74 -8.19 -19.36
CA GLN A 1045 -5.29 -7.08 -18.51
C GLN A 1045 -4.40 -6.08 -19.27
N ALA A 1046 -3.49 -6.61 -20.10
CA ALA A 1046 -2.64 -5.80 -20.97
C ALA A 1046 -3.45 -5.04 -22.03
N LEU A 1047 -4.48 -5.68 -22.59
CA LEU A 1047 -5.34 -5.07 -23.60
C LEU A 1047 -6.05 -3.81 -23.06
N ILE A 1048 -6.69 -3.90 -21.89
CA ILE A 1048 -7.38 -2.75 -21.29
C ILE A 1048 -6.39 -1.67 -20.86
N ALA A 1049 -5.18 -2.02 -20.40
CA ALA A 1049 -4.14 -1.04 -20.07
C ALA A 1049 -3.69 -0.24 -21.31
N ILE A 1050 -3.56 -0.92 -22.46
CA ILE A 1050 -3.21 -0.29 -23.74
C ILE A 1050 -4.39 0.54 -24.25
N TYR A 1051 -5.63 0.05 -24.19
CA TYR A 1051 -6.80 0.82 -24.60
C TYR A 1051 -6.98 2.11 -23.80
N ASP A 1052 -6.74 2.07 -22.48
CA ASP A 1052 -6.79 3.24 -21.61
C ASP A 1052 -5.50 4.09 -21.64
N ASN A 1053 -4.65 3.87 -22.66
CA ASN A 1053 -3.52 4.72 -23.01
C ASN A 1053 -2.49 4.89 -21.88
N CYS A 1054 -2.12 3.79 -21.21
CA CYS A 1054 -1.05 3.79 -20.20
C CYS A 1054 0.31 4.27 -20.75
N ASN A 1055 1.17 4.82 -19.90
CA ASN A 1055 2.47 5.36 -20.33
C ASN A 1055 3.60 4.32 -20.30
N SER A 1056 3.42 3.25 -19.53
CA SER A 1056 4.36 2.14 -19.44
C SER A 1056 3.61 0.89 -18.97
N LEU A 1057 3.94 -0.29 -19.51
CA LEU A 1057 3.27 -1.55 -19.17
C LEU A 1057 4.28 -2.65 -18.85
N HIS A 1058 4.00 -3.39 -17.77
CA HIS A 1058 4.62 -4.67 -17.45
C HIS A 1058 3.57 -5.78 -17.57
N THR A 1059 3.98 -6.89 -18.19
CA THR A 1059 3.18 -8.11 -18.34
C THR A 1059 3.85 -9.21 -17.55
N ASN A 1060 3.11 -9.80 -16.61
CA ASN A 1060 3.61 -10.89 -15.79
C ASN A 1060 3.74 -12.16 -16.62
N ALA A 1061 4.58 -13.06 -16.13
CA ALA A 1061 4.85 -14.33 -16.74
C ALA A 1061 3.77 -15.38 -16.39
N PHE A 1062 3.64 -16.44 -17.18
CA PHE A 1062 2.62 -17.48 -16.92
C PHE A 1062 2.96 -18.31 -15.66
N ASP A 1063 4.24 -18.38 -15.29
CA ASP A 1063 4.79 -19.09 -14.13
C ASP A 1063 4.96 -18.22 -12.87
N GLU A 1064 4.43 -16.99 -12.88
CA GLU A 1064 4.53 -15.99 -11.79
C GLU A 1064 4.16 -16.54 -10.41
N ALA A 1065 3.16 -17.43 -10.34
CA ALA A 1065 2.68 -17.99 -9.08
C ALA A 1065 3.66 -18.98 -8.42
N ILE A 1066 4.75 -19.34 -9.10
CA ILE A 1066 5.70 -20.37 -8.71
C ILE A 1066 7.12 -19.81 -8.61
N THR A 1067 7.60 -19.10 -9.63
CA THR A 1067 9.00 -18.67 -9.74
C THR A 1067 9.14 -17.30 -10.42
N THR A 1068 10.31 -16.68 -10.24
CA THR A 1068 10.73 -15.54 -11.07
C THR A 1068 10.85 -15.98 -12.55
N PRO A 1069 10.53 -15.13 -13.54
CA PRO A 1069 10.43 -15.55 -14.93
C PRO A 1069 11.73 -16.10 -15.52
N THR A 1070 11.65 -17.30 -16.11
CA THR A 1070 12.73 -17.89 -16.92
C THR A 1070 12.97 -17.13 -18.23
N GLU A 1071 14.00 -17.49 -18.99
CA GLU A 1071 14.23 -16.87 -20.31
C GLU A 1071 13.05 -17.08 -21.27
N ASP A 1072 12.51 -18.29 -21.33
CA ASP A 1072 11.37 -18.61 -22.19
C ASP A 1072 10.07 -17.99 -21.69
N SER A 1073 9.84 -17.98 -20.38
CA SER A 1073 8.61 -17.43 -19.81
C SER A 1073 8.50 -15.92 -20.04
N VAL A 1074 9.60 -15.19 -19.86
CA VAL A 1074 9.61 -13.73 -20.09
C VAL A 1074 9.38 -13.39 -21.56
N ARG A 1075 9.78 -14.27 -22.51
CA ARG A 1075 9.51 -14.08 -23.94
C ARG A 1075 8.01 -14.14 -24.23
N ARG A 1076 7.27 -15.07 -23.61
CA ARG A 1076 5.79 -15.14 -23.72
C ARG A 1076 5.16 -13.85 -23.18
N ALA A 1077 5.59 -13.42 -22.00
CA ALA A 1077 5.07 -12.20 -21.36
C ALA A 1077 5.30 -10.95 -22.22
N VAL A 1078 6.49 -10.78 -22.81
CA VAL A 1078 6.80 -9.66 -23.72
C VAL A 1078 6.01 -9.78 -25.04
N ALA A 1079 5.85 -10.99 -25.56
CA ALA A 1079 5.09 -11.23 -26.79
C ALA A 1079 3.64 -10.75 -26.70
N ILE A 1080 2.99 -10.83 -25.52
CA ILE A 1080 1.65 -10.28 -25.30
C ILE A 1080 1.59 -8.79 -25.70
N GLN A 1081 2.53 -7.98 -25.22
CA GLN A 1081 2.56 -6.54 -25.56
C GLN A 1081 2.87 -6.32 -27.04
N LEU A 1082 3.78 -7.11 -27.61
CA LEU A 1082 4.15 -7.01 -29.02
C LEU A 1082 2.98 -7.36 -29.93
N ILE A 1083 2.24 -8.43 -29.65
CA ILE A 1083 1.05 -8.83 -30.41
C ILE A 1083 -0.02 -7.73 -30.34
N ILE A 1084 -0.32 -7.20 -29.15
CA ILE A 1084 -1.32 -6.13 -29.02
C ILE A 1084 -0.89 -4.85 -29.77
N ASN A 1085 0.37 -4.43 -29.66
CA ASN A 1085 0.82 -3.20 -30.30
C ASN A 1085 1.02 -3.34 -31.83
N ARG A 1086 1.47 -4.51 -32.29
CA ARG A 1086 1.89 -4.72 -33.68
C ARG A 1086 0.82 -5.41 -34.54
N GLU A 1087 0.13 -6.41 -34.01
CA GLU A 1087 -0.80 -7.25 -34.79
C GLU A 1087 -2.27 -6.89 -34.54
N TRP A 1088 -2.65 -6.61 -33.30
CA TRP A 1088 -4.05 -6.36 -32.96
C TRP A 1088 -4.62 -5.09 -33.63
N GLY A 1089 -5.62 -5.27 -34.49
CA GLY A 1089 -6.11 -4.23 -35.40
C GLY A 1089 -6.74 -3.02 -34.70
N LEU A 1090 -7.52 -3.23 -33.62
CA LEU A 1090 -8.20 -2.13 -32.94
C LEU A 1090 -7.22 -1.24 -32.14
N ALA A 1091 -6.07 -1.77 -31.70
CA ALA A 1091 -5.03 -0.98 -31.02
C ALA A 1091 -4.32 0.03 -31.95
N LYS A 1092 -4.57 -0.01 -33.27
CA LYS A 1092 -4.14 1.06 -34.19
C LYS A 1092 -4.92 2.37 -33.96
N ASN A 1093 -6.13 2.26 -33.42
CA ASN A 1093 -6.83 3.40 -32.82
C ASN A 1093 -6.35 3.60 -31.37
N GLN A 1094 -6.09 4.85 -31.00
CA GLN A 1094 -5.46 5.24 -29.74
C GLN A 1094 -6.47 5.80 -28.72
N ASN A 1095 -7.75 5.86 -29.08
CA ASN A 1095 -8.85 6.25 -28.19
C ASN A 1095 -10.10 5.35 -28.31
N PRO A 1096 -9.94 4.00 -28.36
CA PRO A 1096 -11.06 3.10 -28.66
C PRO A 1096 -12.12 3.07 -27.55
N SER A 1097 -11.76 3.51 -26.34
CA SER A 1097 -12.64 3.58 -25.17
C SER A 1097 -13.59 4.79 -25.18
N GLN A 1098 -13.36 5.81 -26.02
CA GLN A 1098 -14.19 7.02 -26.03
C GLN A 1098 -15.50 6.80 -26.80
N GLY A 1099 -16.61 7.29 -26.27
CA GLY A 1099 -17.95 7.14 -26.86
C GLY A 1099 -18.66 5.82 -26.53
N SER A 1100 -18.02 4.91 -25.78
CA SER A 1100 -18.67 3.70 -25.28
C SER A 1100 -19.50 4.03 -24.04
N PHE A 1101 -20.80 3.75 -24.08
CA PHE A 1101 -21.73 4.08 -22.99
C PHE A 1101 -21.32 3.47 -21.66
N VAL A 1102 -20.98 2.18 -21.65
CA VAL A 1102 -20.58 1.48 -20.41
C VAL A 1102 -19.27 2.05 -19.85
N ILE A 1103 -18.38 2.54 -20.71
CA ILE A 1103 -17.11 3.11 -20.27
C ILE A 1103 -17.32 4.49 -19.66
N GLU A 1104 -18.18 5.32 -20.25
CA GLU A 1104 -18.53 6.63 -19.70
C GLU A 1104 -19.23 6.49 -18.35
N GLU A 1105 -20.22 5.59 -18.25
CA GLU A 1105 -20.92 5.29 -16.99
C GLU A 1105 -19.95 4.77 -15.92
N LEU A 1106 -19.12 3.79 -16.26
CA LEU A 1106 -18.16 3.22 -15.31
C LEU A 1106 -17.11 4.25 -14.88
N THR A 1107 -16.68 5.14 -15.76
CA THR A 1107 -15.77 6.25 -15.42
C THR A 1107 -16.41 7.15 -14.35
N ASP A 1108 -17.67 7.52 -14.53
CA ASP A 1108 -18.38 8.38 -13.58
C ASP A 1108 -18.68 7.68 -12.24
N LEU A 1109 -19.01 6.39 -12.26
CA LEU A 1109 -19.24 5.58 -11.05
C LEU A 1109 -17.97 5.40 -10.23
N VAL A 1110 -16.85 5.06 -10.89
CA VAL A 1110 -15.56 4.85 -10.22
C VAL A 1110 -15.01 6.16 -9.69
N GLU A 1111 -15.14 7.27 -10.45
CA GLU A 1111 -14.76 8.60 -9.96
C GLU A 1111 -15.52 8.97 -8.67
N GLU A 1112 -16.84 8.82 -8.68
CA GLU A 1112 -17.68 9.12 -7.50
C GLU A 1112 -17.29 8.27 -6.28
N ALA A 1113 -17.06 6.96 -6.50
CA ALA A 1113 -16.67 6.06 -5.42
C ALA A 1113 -15.31 6.43 -4.80
N VAL A 1114 -14.37 6.92 -5.60
CA VAL A 1114 -13.07 7.43 -5.14
C VAL A 1114 -13.24 8.70 -4.32
N LEU A 1115 -14.07 9.66 -4.76
CA LEU A 1115 -14.31 10.90 -4.03
C LEU A 1115 -14.99 10.63 -2.68
N ALA A 1116 -15.93 9.69 -2.62
CA ALA A 1116 -16.53 9.27 -1.36
C ALA A 1116 -15.52 8.62 -0.40
N GLU A 1117 -14.47 7.96 -0.92
CA GLU A 1117 -13.37 7.43 -0.09
C GLU A 1117 -12.45 8.55 0.42
N PHE A 1118 -12.26 9.63 -0.35
CA PHE A 1118 -11.52 10.83 0.10
C PHE A 1118 -12.17 11.50 1.32
N ASP A 1119 -13.50 11.56 1.35
CA ASP A 1119 -14.23 12.07 2.52
C ASP A 1119 -14.03 11.17 3.74
N ARG A 1120 -14.11 9.85 3.58
CA ARG A 1120 -13.85 8.88 4.66
C ARG A 1120 -12.44 9.00 5.23
N LEU A 1121 -11.43 9.24 4.38
CA LEU A 1121 -10.06 9.51 4.83
C LEU A 1121 -9.96 10.86 5.55
N THR A 1122 -10.66 11.89 5.05
CA THR A 1122 -10.66 13.23 5.66
C THR A 1122 -11.22 13.21 7.09
N GLU A 1123 -12.32 12.50 7.32
CA GLU A 1123 -12.92 12.32 8.65
C GLU A 1123 -11.97 11.70 9.67
N ARG A 1124 -10.91 11.02 9.21
CA ARG A 1124 -9.89 10.34 10.01
C ARG A 1124 -8.58 11.11 10.10
N GLY A 1125 -8.54 12.36 9.63
CA GLY A 1125 -7.33 13.18 9.66
C GLY A 1125 -6.45 13.01 8.43
N GLY A 1126 -7.04 12.72 7.27
CA GLY A 1126 -6.32 12.49 6.01
C GLY A 1126 -5.61 11.14 6.00
N VAL A 1127 -4.66 10.96 5.09
CA VAL A 1127 -3.96 9.67 4.92
C VAL A 1127 -3.18 9.25 6.16
N LEU A 1128 -2.42 10.17 6.76
CA LEU A 1128 -1.57 9.88 7.93
C LEU A 1128 -2.42 9.54 9.17
N GLY A 1129 -3.49 10.30 9.43
CA GLY A 1129 -4.41 9.99 10.54
C GLY A 1129 -5.15 8.66 10.33
N ALA A 1130 -5.55 8.36 9.09
CA ALA A 1130 -6.14 7.07 8.75
C ALA A 1130 -5.17 5.89 8.96
N MET A 1131 -3.89 6.04 8.57
CA MET A 1131 -2.84 5.04 8.82
C MET A 1131 -2.60 4.81 10.31
N GLU A 1132 -2.63 5.86 11.12
CA GLU A 1132 -2.48 5.75 12.57
C GLU A 1132 -3.58 4.89 13.23
N THR A 1133 -4.79 4.92 12.66
CA THR A 1133 -5.92 4.07 13.09
C THR A 1133 -5.96 2.70 12.39
N GLY A 1134 -5.03 2.45 11.45
CA GLY A 1134 -5.01 1.23 10.64
C GLY A 1134 -6.16 1.11 9.64
N TYR A 1135 -6.79 2.21 9.24
CA TYR A 1135 -8.00 2.18 8.43
C TYR A 1135 -7.78 1.55 7.04
N GLN A 1136 -6.78 2.02 6.29
CA GLN A 1136 -6.48 1.49 4.96
C GLN A 1136 -6.14 0.00 5.05
N ARG A 1137 -5.20 -0.36 5.92
CA ARG A 1137 -4.78 -1.75 6.16
C ARG A 1137 -5.95 -2.65 6.54
N GLY A 1138 -6.81 -2.19 7.46
CA GLY A 1138 -8.02 -2.92 7.86
C GLY A 1138 -8.99 -3.15 6.70
N ARG A 1139 -9.26 -2.12 5.89
CA ARG A 1139 -10.10 -2.22 4.69
C ARG A 1139 -9.53 -3.18 3.65
N ILE A 1140 -8.23 -3.11 3.38
CA ILE A 1140 -7.53 -4.01 2.46
C ILE A 1140 -7.66 -5.46 2.94
N GLN A 1141 -7.46 -5.71 4.24
CA GLN A 1141 -7.62 -7.05 4.83
C GLN A 1141 -9.06 -7.56 4.73
N ASP A 1142 -10.06 -6.71 4.98
CA ASP A 1142 -11.48 -7.10 4.89
C ASP A 1142 -11.88 -7.45 3.45
N GLU A 1143 -11.41 -6.69 2.47
CA GLU A 1143 -11.62 -6.97 1.03
C GLU A 1143 -10.89 -8.25 0.60
N SER A 1144 -9.67 -8.46 1.08
CA SER A 1144 -8.89 -9.68 0.83
C SER A 1144 -9.60 -10.93 1.36
N MET A 1145 -10.14 -10.84 2.59
CA MET A 1145 -10.92 -11.92 3.21
C MET A 1145 -12.17 -12.26 2.40
N LEU A 1146 -12.89 -11.25 1.90
CA LEU A 1146 -14.07 -11.47 1.07
C LEU A 1146 -13.70 -12.19 -0.23
N TYR A 1147 -12.63 -11.78 -0.89
CA TYR A 1147 -12.15 -12.42 -2.11
C TYR A 1147 -11.75 -13.89 -1.86
N GLU A 1148 -10.90 -14.17 -0.87
CA GLU A 1148 -10.47 -15.54 -0.59
C GLU A 1148 -11.64 -16.44 -0.18
N HIS A 1149 -12.60 -15.92 0.58
CA HIS A 1149 -13.80 -16.68 0.94
C HIS A 1149 -14.60 -17.09 -0.30
N ARG A 1150 -14.86 -16.14 -1.22
CA ARG A 1150 -15.61 -16.41 -2.44
C ARG A 1150 -14.86 -17.30 -3.42
N LYS A 1151 -13.53 -17.22 -3.43
CA LYS A 1151 -12.66 -18.11 -4.22
C LYS A 1151 -12.72 -19.55 -3.69
N HIS A 1152 -12.66 -19.74 -2.37
CA HIS A 1152 -12.69 -21.08 -1.77
C HIS A 1152 -14.08 -21.72 -1.75
N ASP A 1153 -15.16 -20.94 -1.58
CA ASP A 1153 -16.53 -21.48 -1.59
C ASP A 1153 -17.11 -21.67 -3.02
N GLY A 1154 -16.39 -21.19 -4.03
CA GLY A 1154 -16.75 -21.30 -5.45
C GLY A 1154 -17.78 -20.27 -5.94
N SER A 1155 -18.23 -19.34 -5.09
CA SER A 1155 -19.17 -18.27 -5.49
C SER A 1155 -18.54 -17.22 -6.40
N TYR A 1156 -17.20 -17.10 -6.37
CA TYR A 1156 -16.43 -16.36 -7.37
C TYR A 1156 -15.66 -17.34 -8.27
N PRO A 1157 -16.09 -17.55 -9.53
CA PRO A 1157 -15.55 -18.59 -10.39
C PRO A 1157 -14.13 -18.27 -10.86
N ILE A 1158 -13.19 -19.17 -10.59
CA ILE A 1158 -11.82 -19.14 -11.06
C ILE A 1158 -11.53 -20.43 -11.85
N VAL A 1159 -11.46 -20.27 -13.18
CA VAL A 1159 -11.20 -21.35 -14.14
C VAL A 1159 -9.85 -22.02 -13.86
N GLY A 1160 -9.84 -23.34 -13.74
CA GLY A 1160 -8.66 -24.15 -13.40
C GLY A 1160 -8.37 -24.26 -11.90
N VAL A 1161 -9.14 -23.58 -11.02
CA VAL A 1161 -8.89 -23.54 -9.57
C VAL A 1161 -10.06 -24.06 -8.76
N ASN A 1162 -11.25 -23.48 -8.94
CA ASN A 1162 -12.48 -23.92 -8.25
C ASN A 1162 -13.60 -24.37 -9.21
N THR A 1163 -13.42 -24.13 -10.51
CA THR A 1163 -14.30 -24.59 -11.59
C THR A 1163 -13.46 -24.93 -12.83
N PHE A 1164 -13.99 -25.78 -13.72
CA PHE A 1164 -13.24 -26.29 -14.89
C PHE A 1164 -11.88 -26.87 -14.50
N LEU A 1165 -11.90 -27.81 -13.55
CA LEU A 1165 -10.69 -28.43 -13.02
C LEU A 1165 -10.13 -29.47 -14.00
N SER A 1166 -8.82 -29.73 -13.90
CA SER A 1166 -8.16 -30.79 -14.66
C SER A 1166 -8.85 -32.15 -14.48
N ALA A 1167 -8.91 -32.94 -15.55
CA ALA A 1167 -9.35 -34.34 -15.47
C ALA A 1167 -8.36 -35.23 -14.70
N HIS A 1168 -7.11 -34.77 -14.53
CA HIS A 1168 -6.03 -35.50 -13.86
C HIS A 1168 -5.46 -34.70 -12.67
N PRO A 1169 -6.25 -34.41 -11.62
CA PRO A 1169 -5.85 -33.50 -10.54
C PRO A 1169 -4.76 -34.03 -9.60
N HIS A 1170 -4.35 -35.31 -9.77
CA HIS A 1170 -3.35 -35.98 -8.94
C HIS A 1170 -2.05 -36.29 -9.69
N GLU A 1171 -1.95 -35.97 -10.98
CA GLU A 1171 -0.69 -36.08 -11.70
C GLU A 1171 0.24 -34.94 -11.29
N ALA A 1172 1.48 -35.29 -10.92
CA ALA A 1172 2.48 -34.29 -10.59
C ALA A 1172 2.76 -33.44 -11.84
N PRO A 1173 2.67 -32.10 -11.76
CA PRO A 1173 3.02 -31.25 -12.89
C PRO A 1173 4.47 -31.52 -13.29
N PRO A 1174 4.81 -31.39 -14.59
CA PRO A 1174 6.19 -31.50 -15.04
C PRO A 1174 7.08 -30.50 -14.27
N PRO A 1175 8.34 -30.88 -13.94
CA PRO A 1175 9.23 -30.02 -13.17
C PRO A 1175 9.48 -28.70 -13.92
N ILE A 1176 9.20 -27.59 -13.25
CA ILE A 1176 9.42 -26.24 -13.77
C ILE A 1176 10.82 -25.79 -13.36
N ALA A 1177 11.57 -25.22 -14.31
CA ALA A 1177 12.87 -24.64 -14.01
C ALA A 1177 12.70 -23.44 -13.07
N LEU A 1178 13.31 -23.51 -11.89
CA LEU A 1178 13.25 -22.44 -10.89
C LEU A 1178 14.39 -21.45 -11.10
N ALA A 1179 14.06 -20.17 -11.08
CA ALA A 1179 15.01 -19.07 -11.12
C ALA A 1179 15.45 -18.74 -9.68
N ARG A 1180 16.63 -19.24 -9.29
CA ARG A 1180 17.25 -19.00 -7.97
C ARG A 1180 18.73 -18.63 -8.12
N SER A 1181 19.25 -17.95 -7.10
CA SER A 1181 20.67 -17.67 -6.97
C SER A 1181 21.48 -18.93 -6.69
N THR A 1182 22.72 -18.97 -7.17
CA THR A 1182 23.66 -20.05 -6.87
C THR A 1182 24.48 -19.74 -5.62
N ASP A 1183 25.05 -20.77 -4.99
CA ASP A 1183 25.96 -20.55 -3.86
C ASP A 1183 27.21 -19.75 -4.26
N ASP A 1184 27.73 -19.93 -5.48
CA ASP A 1184 28.85 -19.13 -5.99
C ASP A 1184 28.50 -17.64 -6.10
N GLU A 1185 27.28 -17.30 -6.51
CA GLU A 1185 26.79 -15.91 -6.57
C GLU A 1185 26.70 -15.31 -5.16
N LYS A 1186 26.19 -16.07 -4.18
CA LYS A 1186 26.11 -15.63 -2.78
C LYS A 1186 27.50 -15.43 -2.17
N GLN A 1187 28.42 -16.37 -2.37
CA GLN A 1187 29.81 -16.25 -1.90
C GLN A 1187 30.55 -15.09 -2.57
N SER A 1188 30.32 -14.87 -3.87
CA SER A 1188 30.83 -13.70 -4.60
C SER A 1188 30.37 -12.39 -3.95
N GLN A 1189 29.09 -12.26 -3.62
CA GLN A 1189 28.57 -11.08 -2.93
C GLN A 1189 29.21 -10.85 -1.57
N LEU A 1190 29.37 -11.90 -0.75
CA LEU A 1190 30.05 -11.79 0.55
C LEU A 1190 31.51 -11.33 0.41
N GLN A 1191 32.24 -11.88 -0.57
CA GLN A 1191 33.63 -11.51 -0.83
C GLN A 1191 33.75 -10.06 -1.30
N ARG A 1192 32.88 -9.61 -2.21
CA ARG A 1192 32.83 -8.22 -2.69
C ARG A 1192 32.53 -7.24 -1.56
N LEU A 1193 31.55 -7.55 -0.71
CA LEU A 1193 31.22 -6.74 0.46
C LEU A 1193 32.41 -6.60 1.41
N ARG A 1194 33.03 -7.73 1.79
CA ARG A 1194 34.21 -7.73 2.69
C ARG A 1194 35.38 -6.95 2.08
N ALA A 1195 35.61 -7.06 0.78
CA ALA A 1195 36.64 -6.30 0.08
C ALA A 1195 36.36 -4.79 0.11
N PHE A 1196 35.13 -4.38 -0.17
CA PHE A 1196 34.71 -2.98 -0.10
C PHE A 1196 34.87 -2.40 1.32
N GLN A 1197 34.41 -3.12 2.33
CA GLN A 1197 34.54 -2.71 3.73
C GLN A 1197 36.00 -2.64 4.19
N ALA A 1198 36.85 -3.57 3.73
CA ALA A 1198 38.27 -3.54 4.00
C ALA A 1198 38.95 -2.32 3.35
N GLN A 1199 38.59 -2.00 2.12
CA GLN A 1199 39.12 -0.83 1.39
C GLN A 1199 38.75 0.49 2.05
N HIS A 1200 37.55 0.60 2.64
CA HIS A 1200 37.02 1.85 3.19
C HIS A 1200 37.00 1.92 4.72
N ARG A 1201 37.63 0.96 5.41
CA ARG A 1201 37.63 0.82 6.88
C ARG A 1201 37.96 2.11 7.64
N ASP A 1202 38.92 2.89 7.16
CA ASP A 1202 39.38 4.10 7.86
C ASP A 1202 38.47 5.31 7.61
N ALA A 1203 37.76 5.35 6.49
CA ALA A 1203 36.91 6.46 6.08
C ALA A 1203 35.44 6.29 6.54
N SER A 1204 34.96 5.05 6.65
CA SER A 1204 33.55 4.79 6.93
C SER A 1204 33.05 5.33 8.29
N PRO A 1205 33.80 5.27 9.42
CA PRO A 1205 33.27 5.74 10.71
C PRO A 1205 32.98 7.24 10.70
N ALA A 1206 33.86 8.04 10.10
CA ALA A 1206 33.67 9.49 9.99
C ALA A 1206 32.48 9.86 9.07
N ALA A 1207 32.29 9.10 8.00
CA ALA A 1207 31.16 9.28 7.08
C ALA A 1207 29.81 8.94 7.74
N LEU A 1208 29.74 7.84 8.50
CA LEU A 1208 28.53 7.45 9.24
C LEU A 1208 28.21 8.45 10.36
N GLU A 1209 29.20 8.96 11.09
CA GLU A 1209 28.99 10.03 12.08
C GLU A 1209 28.49 11.32 11.43
N ARG A 1210 29.01 11.69 10.25
CA ARG A 1210 28.52 12.84 9.49
C ARG A 1210 27.06 12.67 9.06
N LEU A 1211 26.67 11.47 8.64
CA LEU A 1211 25.30 11.12 8.30
C LEU A 1211 24.37 11.25 9.51
N LYS A 1212 24.78 10.70 10.66
CA LYS A 1212 24.03 10.80 11.91
C LYS A 1212 23.81 12.24 12.35
N ARG A 1213 24.86 13.08 12.28
CA ARG A 1213 24.76 14.52 12.57
C ARG A 1213 23.80 15.23 11.62
N ALA A 1214 23.80 14.90 10.32
CA ALA A 1214 22.88 15.49 9.36
C ALA A 1214 21.40 15.27 9.74
N VAL A 1215 21.07 14.12 10.34
CA VAL A 1215 19.73 13.84 10.85
C VAL A 1215 19.43 14.64 12.11
N ILE A 1216 20.37 14.69 13.06
CA ILE A 1216 20.23 15.40 14.35
C ILE A 1216 20.09 16.92 14.14
N ASP A 1217 20.87 17.48 13.23
CA ASP A 1217 20.93 18.91 12.93
C ASP A 1217 19.86 19.35 11.90
N ASP A 1218 18.96 18.44 11.50
CA ASP A 1218 17.89 18.63 10.51
C ASP A 1218 18.37 19.17 9.14
N GLU A 1219 19.54 18.71 8.70
CA GLU A 1219 20.09 19.00 7.37
C GLU A 1219 19.47 18.10 6.29
N ASN A 1220 19.77 18.37 5.01
CA ASN A 1220 19.37 17.49 3.91
C ASN A 1220 20.17 16.17 3.95
N VAL A 1221 19.50 15.07 4.29
CA VAL A 1221 20.13 13.75 4.48
C VAL A 1221 20.60 13.17 3.15
N PHE A 1222 19.82 13.36 2.08
CA PHE A 1222 20.15 12.82 0.76
C PHE A 1222 21.41 13.46 0.16
N ALA A 1223 21.63 14.76 0.41
CA ALA A 1223 22.86 15.44 0.01
C ALA A 1223 24.11 14.80 0.64
N VAL A 1224 24.02 14.39 1.91
CA VAL A 1224 25.13 13.69 2.60
C VAL A 1224 25.28 12.25 2.10
N LEU A 1225 24.17 11.56 1.80
CA LEU A 1225 24.20 10.21 1.23
C LEU A 1225 24.97 10.14 -0.10
N MET A 1226 24.94 11.19 -0.92
CA MET A 1226 25.70 11.26 -2.17
C MET A 1226 27.21 11.05 -1.99
N ASP A 1227 27.76 11.39 -0.81
CA ASP A 1227 29.17 11.15 -0.47
C ASP A 1227 29.35 9.86 0.34
N VAL A 1228 28.46 9.58 1.28
CA VAL A 1228 28.57 8.41 2.20
C VAL A 1228 28.55 7.08 1.44
N VAL A 1229 27.72 6.93 0.40
CA VAL A 1229 27.64 5.69 -0.40
C VAL A 1229 28.93 5.34 -1.14
N ARG A 1230 29.89 6.27 -1.23
CA ARG A 1230 31.21 6.01 -1.84
C ARG A 1230 32.15 5.25 -0.91
N VAL A 1231 31.89 5.22 0.39
CA VAL A 1231 32.77 4.62 1.40
C VAL A 1231 32.05 3.74 2.42
N CYS A 1232 30.72 3.69 2.40
CA CYS A 1232 29.92 2.85 3.29
C CYS A 1232 29.00 1.95 2.47
N SER A 1233 28.83 0.71 2.94
CA SER A 1233 27.87 -0.25 2.38
C SER A 1233 26.44 0.06 2.81
N LEU A 1234 25.46 -0.57 2.16
CA LEU A 1234 24.04 -0.38 2.38
C LEU A 1234 23.63 -0.61 3.85
N GLY A 1235 24.05 -1.74 4.43
CA GLY A 1235 23.75 -2.09 5.82
C GLY A 1235 24.40 -1.11 6.81
N GLN A 1236 25.68 -0.77 6.64
CA GLN A 1236 26.35 0.26 7.44
C GLN A 1236 25.55 1.58 7.50
N ILE A 1237 25.02 2.03 6.35
CA ILE A 1237 24.21 3.24 6.26
C ILE A 1237 22.86 3.05 6.97
N THR A 1238 22.17 1.95 6.71
CA THR A 1238 20.85 1.66 7.29
C THR A 1238 20.92 1.58 8.82
N HIS A 1239 21.87 0.85 9.38
CA HIS A 1239 22.03 0.72 10.83
C HIS A 1239 22.42 2.04 11.50
N ALA A 1240 23.28 2.85 10.86
CA ALA A 1240 23.56 4.21 11.35
C ALA A 1240 22.31 5.09 11.36
N LEU A 1241 21.42 4.96 10.36
CA LEU A 1241 20.15 5.66 10.33
C LEU A 1241 19.12 5.08 11.33
N PHE A 1242 19.17 3.80 11.70
CA PHE A 1242 18.34 3.26 12.78
C PHE A 1242 18.64 3.91 14.14
N GLU A 1243 19.89 4.31 14.38
CA GLU A 1243 20.29 4.99 15.61
C GLU A 1243 19.68 6.40 15.75
N VAL A 1244 19.40 7.10 14.64
CA VAL A 1244 19.02 8.53 14.65
C VAL A 1244 17.67 8.85 13.97
N GLY A 1245 17.18 8.00 13.07
CA GLY A 1245 15.90 8.15 12.36
C GLY A 1245 14.82 7.15 12.83
N GLY A 1246 15.22 6.16 13.63
CA GLY A 1246 14.35 5.15 14.21
C GLY A 1246 13.93 4.05 13.25
N GLN A 1247 13.73 2.86 13.80
CA GLN A 1247 13.19 1.71 13.08
C GLN A 1247 11.66 1.82 12.94
N TYR A 1248 11.13 1.25 11.86
CA TYR A 1248 9.70 1.14 11.63
C TYR A 1248 9.03 0.37 12.76
N ARG A 1249 7.97 0.96 13.35
CA ARG A 1249 7.11 0.26 14.31
C ARG A 1249 5.93 -0.34 13.57
N ARG A 1250 5.85 -1.66 13.58
CA ARG A 1250 4.81 -2.41 12.85
C ARG A 1250 3.42 -2.06 13.37
N ASN A 1251 2.51 -1.80 12.45
CA ASN A 1251 1.08 -1.70 12.68
C ASN A 1251 0.41 -3.08 12.53
N MET A 1252 -0.70 -3.30 13.26
CA MET A 1252 -1.49 -4.55 13.20
C MET A 1252 -2.37 -4.62 11.95
#